data_AF-A0A9X1WRN1-F1
#
_entry.id   AF-A0A9X1WRN1-F1
#
_cell.length_a   1.000
_cell.length_b   1.000
_cell.length_c   1.000
_cell.angle_alpha   90.00
_cell.angle_beta   90.00
_cell.angle_gamma   90.00
#
_symmetry.space_group_name_H-M   'P 1'
#
loop_
_entity.id
_entity.type
_entity.pdbx_description
1 polymer ?
#
loop_
_entity_poly.entity_id
_entity_poly.type
_entity_poly.pdbx_seq_one_letter_code
_entity_poly.pdbx_strand_id
1 'polypeptide(L)'
;MEFTGERFIPNITDKELEIEHMQRYLSLTEIVRDKSVLDAACGEGYGSYFLSKSAKSVCGIDIDNQTIELAAEKYKQDNLSFEISGIDSLPFDDHIFDVLISFETLEHVDEHIQQKFLQEAKRVLKQDGILVISTPNKEYYSDQSNYVNPFHVKELYRDEFEALLSKQFTYVDIVSQRFEVVSLMDRADHGVEKREVHYDAYVESEIQEKYMIAFCSDVDSKFSEAESCLLYPFKYDEMKMRILTLQDEVEDRNRHICTLDEELNFLRKQYMRLEELEEKISCLHRDKLDLEQKYSEVEEEKEKLENSLDIQKRHSDSLKQQLTELLQENQKLKQDFKNKEGHIELLLVEERKLQRIYDSTGWSLLMSYYKLRDAIIPAKSKRRVLAKLGIKTLKNPKFMISKLNKGNIKKLKYYFKAEDASQLENRIETFIERNSGEESHPEIQIFANEDLKHLKFDYVENPLVSIIIPVYNQWNYTYSCLASILENTKDTSYEVIIADDMSTDETIDIQNYVDNVRVVRDGVNRGFLLNCNNAARQARGKYIFFLNNDTNVQPEWLSSLVHLIESNSKIGMVGSKLIYPDGRQQEAGGIIWEDASGWNYGRLDDPEKPEYNYVKEVDYISGAAILVRHDLWKEIGGFDERFVPAYFEDSDLAFEVRKLGYKVLLQPRSVVVHFEGISHGTDLGSGIKSYQVQNKEKFLNKWNSVLTHQHFPNAEHVFWARDRSRDKKTVVIVDHYVPHYDKDAGGRCTYFYIRLMISMGLHVIFIGDNFYRHEPYTTELQQMGVEVLYGNDYAKNINKWIKANGQYLDYVYLNRPHISIKYMDVFKKHTNAKIIYFGHDLHYLREMRNYEITKNPSVLKSAEEWKETESKLFEMADVIHVVGSFEQQVLLEQFPDKPIRNIPLFPYSQPYGETHSINAFEGRKDLLFVGGFNHKPNFDGIMWFIKDVFPKIRNEIEDIKLFIVGSNPPEELKEMQSEQIVIAGYVSDQELEEYYNRCRVVVVPLRFGAGVKGKVVEALNYQVPIVTTSIGAEGLENIKDVLAVSDDKDHFATSVINLYLNEELWNASSKSSGGYIKKYFTIDAAKRILSLDIEN
;
A
#
# COMPACT_ATOMS: atom_id res chain seq x y z
N MET A 1 34.34 18.61 34.83
CA MET A 1 35.02 18.86 33.55
C MET A 1 34.15 18.29 32.44
N GLU A 2 33.97 19.01 31.33
CA GLU A 2 33.26 18.50 30.14
C GLU A 2 34.22 17.62 29.33
N PHE A 3 33.78 16.45 28.86
CA PHE A 3 34.64 15.51 28.12
C PHE A 3 34.75 15.92 26.66
N THR A 4 35.94 16.38 26.25
CA THR A 4 36.24 16.85 24.88
C THR A 4 36.89 15.77 24.01
N GLY A 5 37.35 14.66 24.61
CA GLY A 5 38.14 13.62 23.95
C GLY A 5 39.66 13.84 23.97
N GLU A 6 40.12 15.02 24.39
CA GLU A 6 41.56 15.35 24.47
C GLU A 6 42.23 14.80 25.74
N ARG A 7 41.51 14.80 26.88
CA ARG A 7 41.99 14.30 28.16
C ARG A 7 41.18 13.10 28.62
N PHE A 8 41.86 12.13 29.20
CA PHE A 8 41.22 11.00 29.83
C PHE A 8 40.47 11.41 31.11
N ILE A 9 39.20 11.00 31.25
CA ILE A 9 38.35 11.26 32.42
C ILE A 9 37.75 9.93 32.93
N PRO A 10 38.18 9.42 34.09
CA PRO A 10 37.59 8.28 34.79
C PRO A 10 36.06 8.33 34.83
N ASN A 11 35.42 7.17 34.64
CA ASN A 11 33.96 6.98 34.58
C ASN A 11 33.19 7.68 33.44
N ILE A 12 33.84 8.42 32.54
CA ILE A 12 33.18 9.00 31.35
C ILE A 12 33.69 8.35 30.06
N THR A 13 34.98 8.02 30.00
CA THR A 13 35.64 7.36 28.88
C THR A 13 35.32 5.86 28.77
N ASP A 14 35.75 5.25 27.66
CA ASP A 14 35.68 3.80 27.48
C ASP A 14 36.30 3.03 28.67
N LYS A 15 35.61 1.97 29.12
CA LYS A 15 35.99 1.18 30.30
C LYS A 15 37.29 0.39 30.09
N GLU A 16 37.60 -0.01 28.86
CA GLU A 16 38.88 -0.62 28.51
C GLU A 16 40.02 0.37 28.65
N LEU A 17 39.85 1.58 28.10
CA LEU A 17 40.82 2.65 28.22
C LEU A 17 41.05 3.03 29.70
N GLU A 18 39.98 3.04 30.50
CA GLU A 18 40.09 3.27 31.95
C GLU A 18 40.92 2.20 32.66
N ILE A 19 40.74 0.92 32.32
CA ILE A 19 41.55 -0.18 32.87
C ILE A 19 43.02 -0.03 32.45
N GLU A 20 43.30 0.27 31.18
CA GLU A 20 44.65 0.45 30.66
C GLU A 20 45.36 1.62 31.37
N HIS A 21 44.73 2.79 31.50
CA HIS A 21 45.29 3.93 32.22
C HIS A 21 45.51 3.63 33.71
N MET A 22 44.56 2.97 34.38
CA MET A 22 44.69 2.62 35.79
C MET A 22 45.85 1.64 36.03
N GLN A 23 46.01 0.65 35.14
CA GLN A 23 47.09 -0.33 35.25
C GLN A 23 48.47 0.34 35.22
N ARG A 24 48.70 1.31 34.31
CA ARG A 24 49.99 2.00 34.19
C ARG A 24 50.38 2.75 35.45
N TYR A 25 49.45 3.48 36.06
CA TYR A 25 49.74 4.19 37.31
C TYR A 25 49.93 3.21 38.48
N LEU A 26 49.10 2.17 38.58
CA LEU A 26 49.20 1.18 39.66
C LEU A 26 50.48 0.37 39.58
N SER A 27 50.99 0.06 38.38
CA SER A 27 52.26 -0.68 38.21
C SER A 27 53.48 0.08 38.71
N LEU A 28 53.40 1.41 38.83
CA LEU A 28 54.50 2.24 39.31
C LEU A 28 54.55 2.41 40.83
N THR A 29 53.57 1.88 41.56
CA THR A 29 53.40 2.10 43.01
C THR A 29 54.66 1.73 43.82
N GLU A 30 55.35 0.64 43.46
CA GLU A 30 56.62 0.25 44.10
C GLU A 30 57.79 1.13 43.66
N ILE A 31 57.85 1.51 42.38
CA ILE A 31 58.94 2.31 41.81
C ILE A 31 58.98 3.70 42.44
N VAL A 32 57.81 4.27 42.74
CA VAL A 32 57.67 5.61 43.34
C VAL A 32 57.74 5.61 44.86
N ARG A 33 57.80 4.45 45.52
CA ARG A 33 57.75 4.35 46.98
C ARG A 33 58.85 5.20 47.63
N ASP A 34 58.45 6.07 48.56
CA ASP A 34 59.32 6.99 49.30
C ASP A 34 60.15 7.98 48.43
N LYS A 35 59.78 8.16 47.16
CA LYS A 35 60.45 9.05 46.20
C LYS A 35 59.67 10.35 45.94
N SER A 36 60.37 11.38 45.49
CA SER A 36 59.76 12.61 44.97
C SER A 36 59.46 12.46 43.48
N VAL A 37 58.18 12.62 43.12
CA VAL A 37 57.63 12.30 41.79
C VAL A 37 57.06 13.55 41.12
N LEU A 38 57.34 13.71 39.83
CA LEU A 38 56.66 14.64 38.94
C LEU A 38 55.76 13.86 37.97
N ASP A 39 54.47 14.17 37.91
CA ASP A 39 53.50 13.61 36.96
C ASP A 39 53.17 14.69 35.92
N ALA A 40 53.82 14.63 34.76
CA ALA A 40 53.74 15.64 33.71
C ALA A 40 52.63 15.30 32.71
N ALA A 41 51.76 16.29 32.43
CA ALA A 41 50.48 16.13 31.74
C ALA A 41 49.51 15.21 32.52
N CYS A 42 49.30 15.54 33.80
CA CYS A 42 48.51 14.72 34.73
C CYS A 42 47.00 14.69 34.43
N GLY A 43 46.51 15.50 33.49
CA GLY A 43 45.09 15.63 33.20
C GLY A 43 44.29 16.01 34.45
N GLU A 44 43.16 15.37 34.69
CA GLU A 44 42.33 15.64 35.87
C GLU A 44 42.92 15.17 37.22
N GLY A 45 44.14 14.62 37.24
CA GLY A 45 44.92 14.38 38.46
C GLY A 45 44.68 13.05 39.19
N TYR A 46 43.87 12.13 38.63
CA TYR A 46 43.60 10.83 39.23
C TYR A 46 44.87 9.97 39.37
N GLY A 47 45.76 10.02 38.37
CA GLY A 47 47.04 9.31 38.36
C GLY A 47 47.97 9.79 39.47
N SER A 48 48.16 11.10 39.56
CA SER A 48 48.94 11.75 40.62
C SER A 48 48.42 11.38 42.03
N TYR A 49 47.10 11.31 42.20
CA TYR A 49 46.46 10.86 43.43
C TYR A 49 46.72 9.37 43.76
N PHE A 50 46.78 8.48 42.76
CA PHE A 50 47.16 7.09 43.00
C PHE A 50 48.63 6.98 43.43
N LEU A 51 49.53 7.68 42.76
CA LEU A 51 50.96 7.69 43.07
C LEU A 51 51.25 8.25 44.47
N SER A 52 50.50 9.27 44.91
CA SER A 52 50.71 9.91 46.22
C SER A 52 50.43 8.97 47.40
N LYS A 53 49.77 7.83 47.18
CA LYS A 53 49.55 6.82 48.22
C LYS A 53 50.82 6.08 48.63
N SER A 54 51.88 6.12 47.83
CA SER A 54 53.15 5.45 48.12
C SER A 54 54.38 6.34 47.98
N ALA A 55 54.29 7.41 47.18
CA ALA A 55 55.37 8.38 47.01
C ALA A 55 55.58 9.27 48.24
N LYS A 56 56.80 9.77 48.42
CA LYS A 56 57.12 10.76 49.46
C LYS A 56 56.46 12.11 49.15
N SER A 57 56.45 12.51 47.88
CA SER A 57 55.76 13.71 47.38
C SER A 57 55.44 13.55 45.90
N VAL A 58 54.28 14.02 45.46
CA VAL A 58 53.87 14.04 44.05
C VAL A 58 53.48 15.46 43.65
N CYS A 59 54.06 15.96 42.57
CA CYS A 59 53.60 17.17 41.90
C CYS A 59 52.98 16.79 40.56
N GLY A 60 51.70 17.09 40.34
CA GLY A 60 51.05 16.93 39.04
C GLY A 60 51.04 18.24 38.27
N ILE A 61 51.36 18.22 36.97
CA ILE A 61 51.29 19.40 36.12
C ILE A 61 50.46 19.17 34.85
N ASP A 62 49.73 20.20 34.44
CA ASP A 62 48.99 20.26 33.17
C ASP A 62 48.99 21.71 32.67
N ILE A 63 48.89 21.88 31.36
CA ILE A 63 48.91 23.21 30.72
C ILE A 63 47.58 23.96 30.92
N ASP A 64 46.48 23.25 31.18
CA ASP A 64 45.15 23.86 31.34
C ASP A 64 44.84 24.25 32.78
N ASN A 65 44.61 25.54 33.01
CA ASN A 65 44.31 26.12 34.32
C ASN A 65 43.06 25.51 34.96
N GLN A 66 41.99 25.33 34.17
CA GLN A 66 40.72 24.81 34.70
C GLN A 66 40.86 23.36 35.15
N THR A 67 41.64 22.57 34.43
CA THR A 67 41.95 21.17 34.75
C THR A 67 42.69 21.06 36.09
N ILE A 68 43.71 21.89 36.30
CA ILE A 68 44.47 21.91 37.56
C ILE A 68 43.64 22.38 38.76
N GLU A 69 42.81 23.41 38.60
CA GLU A 69 41.89 23.86 39.65
C GLU A 69 40.93 22.74 40.08
N LEU A 70 40.36 22.02 39.12
CA LEU A 70 39.47 20.88 39.38
C LEU A 70 40.21 19.69 39.99
N ALA A 71 41.43 19.39 39.55
CA ALA A 71 42.26 18.32 40.11
C ALA A 71 42.57 18.57 41.59
N ALA A 72 42.99 19.80 41.92
CA ALA A 72 43.28 20.23 43.30
C ALA A 72 42.03 20.25 44.20
N GLU A 73 40.86 20.53 43.64
CA GLU A 73 39.58 20.44 44.37
C GLU A 73 39.18 18.98 44.64
N LYS A 74 39.31 18.11 43.63
CA LYS A 74 38.85 16.71 43.63
C LYS A 74 39.76 15.79 44.45
N TYR A 75 41.08 15.97 44.37
CA TYR A 75 42.08 15.08 44.97
C TYR A 75 42.91 15.81 46.04
N LYS A 76 42.70 15.46 47.31
CA LYS A 76 43.39 16.08 48.46
C LYS A 76 44.21 15.06 49.24
N GLN A 77 45.52 15.30 49.33
CA GLN A 77 46.51 14.55 50.11
C GLN A 77 47.62 15.51 50.57
N ASP A 78 48.24 15.24 51.73
CA ASP A 78 49.25 16.15 52.32
C ASP A 78 50.55 16.21 51.51
N ASN A 79 50.83 15.17 50.72
CA ASN A 79 52.02 15.01 49.90
C ASN A 79 51.75 15.18 48.39
N LEU A 80 50.58 15.71 48.00
CA LEU A 80 50.17 15.93 46.61
C LEU A 80 49.96 17.43 46.34
N SER A 81 50.64 17.96 45.33
CA SER A 81 50.45 19.31 44.82
C SER A 81 50.15 19.29 43.32
N PHE A 82 49.49 20.34 42.83
CA PHE A 82 49.23 20.54 41.41
C PHE A 82 49.68 21.93 40.98
N GLU A 83 50.37 22.02 39.84
CA GLU A 83 50.87 23.29 39.29
C GLU A 83 50.56 23.42 37.79
N ILE A 84 50.36 24.66 37.31
CA ILE A 84 50.07 24.92 35.91
C ILE A 84 51.39 25.11 35.17
N SER A 85 51.69 24.22 34.23
CA SER A 85 52.94 24.25 33.47
C SER A 85 52.82 23.46 32.17
N GLY A 86 53.46 23.96 31.12
CA GLY A 86 53.70 23.21 29.88
C GLY A 86 54.93 22.31 30.01
N ILE A 87 54.89 21.17 29.33
CA ILE A 87 55.98 20.19 29.38
C ILE A 87 57.29 20.67 28.71
N ASP A 88 57.24 21.71 27.89
CA ASP A 88 58.41 22.28 27.20
C ASP A 88 59.22 23.25 28.07
N SER A 89 58.72 23.62 29.25
CA SER A 89 59.44 24.42 30.24
C SER A 89 58.93 24.13 31.66
N LEU A 90 59.64 23.26 32.37
CA LEU A 90 59.27 22.80 33.71
C LEU A 90 59.73 23.81 34.78
N PRO A 91 58.85 24.32 35.66
CA PRO A 91 59.15 25.40 36.62
C PRO A 91 59.92 24.95 37.86
N PHE A 92 60.73 23.90 37.74
CA PHE A 92 61.46 23.28 38.83
C PHE A 92 62.97 23.47 38.65
N ASP A 93 63.72 23.57 39.76
CA ASP A 93 65.19 23.57 39.69
C ASP A 93 65.73 22.21 39.20
N ASP A 94 66.99 22.21 38.79
CA ASP A 94 67.68 21.03 38.29
C ASP A 94 67.81 19.96 39.38
N HIS A 95 67.68 18.68 39.00
CA HIS A 95 67.91 17.51 39.85
C HIS A 95 67.05 17.41 41.13
N ILE A 96 65.77 17.81 41.07
CA ILE A 96 64.84 17.75 42.20
C ILE A 96 64.14 16.39 42.30
N PHE A 97 63.70 15.80 41.19
CA PHE A 97 62.81 14.64 41.21
C PHE A 97 63.57 13.32 41.09
N ASP A 98 63.11 12.31 41.83
CA ASP A 98 63.59 10.94 41.72
C ASP A 98 62.93 10.21 40.54
N VAL A 99 61.66 10.52 40.26
CA VAL A 99 60.88 9.90 39.17
C VAL A 99 60.06 10.97 38.43
N LEU A 100 60.06 10.93 37.11
CA LEU A 100 59.16 11.70 36.26
C LEU A 100 58.28 10.73 35.49
N ILE A 101 56.96 10.93 35.54
CA ILE A 101 55.96 10.10 34.85
C ILE A 101 55.23 10.97 33.85
N SER A 102 55.01 10.47 32.64
CA SER A 102 54.16 11.14 31.65
C SER A 102 53.56 10.13 30.70
N PHE A 103 52.24 9.96 30.73
CA PHE A 103 51.56 8.97 29.90
C PHE A 103 50.75 9.63 28.80
N GLU A 104 50.92 9.15 27.57
CA GLU A 104 50.15 9.59 26.40
C GLU A 104 50.25 11.11 26.15
N THR A 105 51.48 11.62 26.21
CA THR A 105 51.77 13.06 26.07
C THR A 105 52.47 13.39 24.76
N LEU A 106 53.37 12.52 24.29
CA LEU A 106 54.25 12.81 23.15
C LEU A 106 53.49 12.96 21.84
N GLU A 107 52.42 12.20 21.69
CA GLU A 107 51.58 12.16 20.50
C GLU A 107 50.80 13.46 20.28
N HIS A 108 50.55 14.24 21.34
CA HIS A 108 49.82 15.51 21.28
C HIS A 108 50.68 16.70 20.86
N VAL A 109 51.98 16.50 20.66
CA VAL A 109 52.94 17.58 20.40
C VAL A 109 53.80 17.27 19.18
N ASP A 110 54.36 18.32 18.56
CA ASP A 110 55.28 18.16 17.45
C ASP A 110 56.67 17.69 17.89
N GLU A 111 57.50 17.28 16.93
CA GLU A 111 58.85 16.75 17.19
C GLU A 111 59.76 17.73 17.95
N HIS A 112 59.57 19.04 17.78
CA HIS A 112 60.39 20.04 18.45
C HIS A 112 60.07 20.10 19.95
N ILE A 113 58.79 20.05 20.29
CA ILE A 113 58.34 19.99 21.69
C ILE A 113 58.71 18.64 22.32
N GLN A 114 58.59 17.52 21.59
CA GLN A 114 59.04 16.20 22.08
C GLN A 114 60.51 16.24 22.55
N GLN A 115 61.39 16.82 21.75
CA GLN A 115 62.82 16.95 22.09
C GLN A 115 63.06 17.85 23.30
N LYS A 116 62.36 18.99 23.38
CA LYS A 116 62.46 19.90 24.52
C LYS A 116 61.97 19.26 25.81
N PHE A 117 60.84 18.56 25.76
CA PHE A 117 60.29 17.88 26.93
C PHE A 117 61.30 16.87 27.49
N LEU A 118 61.95 16.07 26.65
CA LEU A 118 62.96 15.12 27.12
C LEU A 118 64.21 15.79 27.70
N GLN A 119 64.60 16.97 27.19
CA GLN A 119 65.69 17.77 27.78
C GLN A 119 65.31 18.31 29.16
N GLU A 120 64.10 18.83 29.30
CA GLU A 120 63.57 19.32 30.58
C GLU A 120 63.39 18.19 31.58
N ALA A 121 62.87 17.04 31.14
CA ALA A 121 62.77 15.83 31.95
C ALA A 121 64.14 15.41 32.49
N LYS A 122 65.17 15.38 31.63
CA LYS A 122 66.55 15.07 32.04
C LYS A 122 67.12 16.10 33.01
N ARG A 123 66.79 17.38 32.84
CA ARG A 123 67.25 18.48 33.71
C ARG A 123 66.69 18.37 35.12
N VAL A 124 65.38 18.12 35.26
CA VAL A 124 64.72 18.08 36.58
C VAL A 124 64.91 16.76 37.32
N LEU A 125 65.26 15.68 36.62
CA LEU A 125 65.58 14.39 37.21
C LEU A 125 66.96 14.41 37.89
N LYS A 126 67.07 13.75 39.05
CA LYS A 126 68.37 13.47 39.68
C LYS A 126 69.25 12.62 38.76
N GLN A 127 70.55 12.58 39.06
CA GLN A 127 71.51 11.82 38.26
C GLN A 127 71.18 10.32 38.16
N ASP A 128 70.56 9.75 39.20
CA ASP A 128 70.03 8.39 39.27
C ASP A 128 68.49 8.34 39.09
N GLY A 129 67.90 9.42 38.61
CA GLY A 129 66.46 9.54 38.39
C GLY A 129 65.95 8.67 37.24
N ILE A 130 64.64 8.43 37.25
CA ILE A 130 63.94 7.58 36.28
C ILE A 130 62.85 8.39 35.56
N LEU A 131 62.85 8.36 34.23
CA LEU A 131 61.73 8.79 33.41
C LEU A 131 60.87 7.57 33.06
N VAL A 132 59.57 7.62 33.34
CA VAL A 132 58.58 6.66 32.85
C VAL A 132 57.65 7.38 31.89
N ILE A 133 57.64 6.95 30.63
CA ILE A 133 56.90 7.66 29.58
C ILE A 133 56.19 6.69 28.65
N SER A 134 54.96 7.00 28.23
CA SER A 134 54.21 6.16 27.28
C SER A 134 53.73 6.92 26.05
N THR A 135 53.54 6.18 24.96
CA THR A 135 52.90 6.66 23.73
C THR A 135 52.20 5.48 23.03
N PRO A 136 51.11 5.70 22.29
CA PRO A 136 50.53 4.68 21.43
C PRO A 136 51.55 4.22 20.38
N ASN A 137 51.56 2.91 20.10
CA ASN A 137 52.36 2.40 18.98
C ASN A 137 51.60 2.67 17.68
N LYS A 138 52.09 3.60 16.86
CA LYS A 138 51.42 4.00 15.61
C LYS A 138 51.06 2.83 14.71
N GLU A 139 51.92 1.81 14.63
CA GLU A 139 51.68 0.62 13.81
C GLU A 139 50.36 -0.07 14.20
N TYR A 140 50.14 -0.31 15.49
CA TYR A 140 48.96 -1.02 15.96
C TYR A 140 47.79 -0.06 16.25
N TYR A 141 48.08 1.10 16.83
CA TYR A 141 47.08 2.04 17.31
C TYR A 141 46.38 2.78 16.16
N SER A 142 47.08 3.10 15.07
CA SER A 142 46.54 3.89 13.96
C SER A 142 46.60 3.14 12.63
N ASP A 143 47.75 2.59 12.25
CA ASP A 143 47.91 2.00 10.91
C ASP A 143 47.10 0.71 10.75
N GLN A 144 47.18 -0.22 11.70
CA GLN A 144 46.44 -1.48 11.66
C GLN A 144 44.96 -1.32 12.04
N SER A 145 44.65 -0.42 12.99
CA SER A 145 43.26 -0.18 13.44
C SER A 145 42.48 0.75 12.50
N ASN A 146 43.18 1.51 11.64
CA ASN A 146 42.67 2.61 10.83
C ASN A 146 41.94 3.69 11.66
N TYR A 147 42.38 3.90 12.90
CA TYR A 147 41.87 4.92 13.81
C TYR A 147 42.72 6.19 13.70
N VAL A 148 42.07 7.36 13.74
CA VAL A 148 42.75 8.67 13.72
C VAL A 148 42.23 9.50 14.88
N ASN A 149 43.09 9.77 15.86
CA ASN A 149 42.76 10.69 16.94
C ASN A 149 43.04 12.13 16.49
N PRO A 150 42.03 13.03 16.43
CA PRO A 150 42.21 14.40 15.97
C PRO A 150 43.14 15.25 16.85
N PHE A 151 43.42 14.81 18.08
CA PHE A 151 44.31 15.49 19.02
C PHE A 151 45.76 14.99 18.94
N HIS A 152 46.03 13.90 18.21
CA HIS A 152 47.40 13.41 18.01
C HIS A 152 48.06 14.19 16.86
N VAL A 153 49.06 14.99 17.20
CA VAL A 153 49.89 15.75 16.26
C VAL A 153 50.94 14.86 15.62
N LYS A 154 51.61 13.99 16.40
CA LYS A 154 52.65 13.07 15.90
C LYS A 154 52.76 11.80 16.73
N GLU A 155 52.19 10.72 16.24
CA GLU A 155 52.40 9.37 16.78
C GLU A 155 53.72 8.77 16.29
N LEU A 156 54.29 7.86 17.09
CA LEU A 156 55.62 7.28 16.86
C LEU A 156 55.53 5.77 16.62
N TYR A 157 56.34 5.26 15.71
CA TYR A 157 56.66 3.84 15.66
C TYR A 157 57.62 3.45 16.80
N ARG A 158 57.75 2.15 17.08
CA ARG A 158 58.61 1.65 18.17
C ARG A 158 60.07 2.08 18.05
N ASP A 159 60.63 1.96 16.86
CA ASP A 159 62.00 2.36 16.55
C ASP A 159 62.21 3.88 16.64
N GLU A 160 61.22 4.68 16.22
CA GLU A 160 61.24 6.13 16.38
C GLU A 160 61.21 6.56 17.85
N PHE A 161 60.37 5.89 18.66
CA PHE A 161 60.25 6.15 20.09
C PHE A 161 61.55 5.79 20.83
N GLU A 162 62.12 4.61 20.56
CA GLU A 162 63.41 4.20 21.12
C GLU A 162 64.53 5.18 20.73
N ALA A 163 64.64 5.51 19.43
CA ALA A 163 65.65 6.44 18.93
C ALA A 163 65.51 7.86 19.51
N LEU A 164 64.28 8.31 19.80
CA LEU A 164 64.03 9.59 20.43
C LEU A 164 64.55 9.61 21.89
N LEU A 165 64.27 8.56 22.65
CA LEU A 165 64.66 8.44 24.06
C LEU A 165 66.17 8.23 24.24
N SER A 166 66.79 7.41 23.40
CA SER A 166 68.24 7.13 23.46
C SER A 166 69.12 8.35 23.15
N LYS A 167 68.56 9.45 22.63
CA LYS A 167 69.28 10.73 22.49
C LYS A 167 69.54 11.40 23.84
N GLN A 168 68.69 11.16 24.83
CA GLN A 168 68.77 11.80 26.15
C GLN A 168 69.18 10.83 27.24
N PHE A 169 68.80 9.55 27.18
CA PHE A 169 69.08 8.59 28.26
C PHE A 169 69.97 7.43 27.79
N THR A 170 70.89 7.01 28.66
CA THR A 170 71.83 5.92 28.37
C THR A 170 71.16 4.55 28.35
N TYR A 171 70.20 4.32 29.25
CA TYR A 171 69.44 3.09 29.37
C TYR A 171 67.96 3.38 29.08
N VAL A 172 67.38 2.65 28.13
CA VAL A 172 65.97 2.72 27.74
C VAL A 172 65.44 1.29 27.69
N ASP A 173 64.42 1.00 28.50
CA ASP A 173 63.74 -0.29 28.54
C ASP A 173 62.27 -0.10 28.19
N ILE A 174 61.79 -0.72 27.11
CA ILE A 174 60.44 -0.54 26.58
C ILE A 174 59.61 -1.79 26.85
N VAL A 175 58.54 -1.64 27.62
CA VAL A 175 57.53 -2.67 27.87
C VAL A 175 56.25 -2.37 27.11
N SER A 176 55.52 -3.42 26.77
CA SER A 176 54.30 -3.34 25.97
C SER A 176 53.08 -3.61 26.85
N GLN A 177 52.11 -2.70 26.82
CA GLN A 177 50.82 -2.94 27.47
C GLN A 177 49.86 -3.62 26.49
N ARG A 178 49.24 -4.71 26.94
CA ARG A 178 48.27 -5.50 26.18
C ARG A 178 47.06 -5.87 27.01
N PHE A 179 45.93 -6.07 26.34
CA PHE A 179 44.69 -6.54 26.95
C PHE A 179 44.48 -8.03 26.64
N GLU A 180 44.36 -8.87 27.66
CA GLU A 180 44.21 -10.32 27.52
C GLU A 180 43.03 -10.82 28.36
N VAL A 181 42.31 -11.83 27.86
CA VAL A 181 41.21 -12.47 28.59
C VAL A 181 41.75 -13.71 29.31
N VAL A 182 41.80 -13.67 30.64
CA VAL A 182 42.30 -14.77 31.47
C VAL A 182 41.18 -15.49 32.21
N SER A 183 41.22 -16.82 32.22
CA SER A 183 40.35 -17.66 33.06
C SER A 183 41.12 -18.11 34.29
N LEU A 184 40.65 -17.74 35.48
CA LEU A 184 41.34 -18.02 36.74
C LEU A 184 40.61 -19.10 37.54
N MET A 185 41.35 -20.09 38.03
CA MET A 185 40.89 -21.00 39.08
C MET A 185 41.56 -20.62 40.39
N ASP A 186 40.76 -20.36 41.42
CA ASP A 186 41.26 -19.94 42.73
C ASP A 186 40.50 -20.62 43.88
N ARG A 187 41.17 -20.77 45.02
CA ARG A 187 40.54 -21.23 46.27
C ARG A 187 39.96 -20.01 46.98
N ALA A 188 38.63 -19.98 47.12
CA ALA A 188 37.85 -18.82 47.55
C ALA A 188 38.07 -18.31 49.00
N ASP A 189 39.10 -18.77 49.69
CA ASP A 189 39.47 -18.30 51.03
C ASP A 189 40.95 -17.96 51.02
N HIS A 190 41.28 -16.69 50.80
CA HIS A 190 42.34 -15.92 51.47
C HIS A 190 42.48 -14.57 50.75
N GLY A 191 42.31 -13.48 51.50
CA GLY A 191 42.68 -12.13 51.05
C GLY A 191 44.19 -12.07 50.88
N VAL A 192 44.65 -12.29 49.64
CA VAL A 192 46.06 -12.15 49.27
C VAL A 192 46.16 -10.94 48.33
N GLU A 193 46.91 -9.92 48.75
CA GLU A 193 47.08 -8.65 48.02
C GLU A 193 47.96 -8.78 46.77
N LYS A 194 48.71 -9.89 46.61
CA LYS A 194 49.61 -10.13 45.47
C LYS A 194 49.51 -11.58 44.98
N ARG A 195 49.24 -11.78 43.69
CA ARG A 195 49.20 -13.11 43.04
C ARG A 195 50.31 -13.19 42.01
N GLU A 196 51.15 -14.22 42.10
CA GLU A 196 52.04 -14.59 41.00
C GLU A 196 51.23 -15.42 39.99
N VAL A 197 51.18 -14.93 38.74
CA VAL A 197 50.53 -15.65 37.63
C VAL A 197 51.64 -16.29 36.81
N HIS A 198 51.71 -17.62 36.81
CA HIS A 198 52.61 -18.34 35.90
C HIS A 198 51.93 -18.51 34.53
N TYR A 199 52.54 -17.93 33.50
CA TYR A 199 52.06 -17.99 32.12
C TYR A 199 52.88 -19.01 31.32
N ASP A 200 52.26 -20.16 30.99
CA ASP A 200 52.81 -21.12 30.03
C ASP A 200 52.22 -20.83 28.65
N ALA A 201 52.98 -20.16 27.78
CA ALA A 201 52.54 -19.84 26.42
C ALA A 201 52.51 -21.11 25.54
N TYR A 202 51.33 -21.54 25.08
CA TYR A 202 51.17 -22.70 24.19
C TYR A 202 51.00 -22.32 22.69
N VAL A 203 51.01 -21.03 22.35
CA VAL A 203 50.78 -20.55 20.98
C VAL A 203 51.69 -19.35 20.68
N GLU A 204 52.51 -19.45 19.63
CA GLU A 204 53.20 -18.31 19.01
C GLU A 204 52.16 -17.47 18.24
N SER A 205 51.49 -16.55 18.93
CA SER A 205 50.71 -15.49 18.28
C SER A 205 51.50 -14.18 18.27
N GLU A 206 51.43 -13.42 17.18
CA GLU A 206 52.01 -12.07 17.11
C GLU A 206 51.45 -11.21 18.25
N ILE A 207 52.36 -10.62 19.05
CA ILE A 207 52.01 -9.82 20.21
C ILE A 207 51.61 -8.42 19.73
N GLN A 208 50.35 -8.03 19.94
CA GLN A 208 49.87 -6.69 19.60
C GLN A 208 50.24 -5.69 20.70
N GLU A 209 51.20 -4.82 20.40
CA GLU A 209 51.74 -3.82 21.33
C GLU A 209 51.00 -2.49 21.19
N LYS A 210 49.76 -2.39 21.69
CA LYS A 210 48.92 -1.19 21.53
C LYS A 210 49.55 0.07 22.12
N TYR A 211 50.14 -0.05 23.30
CA TYR A 211 50.84 1.05 23.98
C TYR A 211 52.27 0.63 24.37
N MET A 212 53.22 1.54 24.17
CA MET A 212 54.62 1.38 24.57
C MET A 212 54.88 2.23 25.80
N ILE A 213 55.52 1.63 26.81
CA ILE A 213 55.90 2.30 28.06
C ILE A 213 57.40 2.14 28.21
N ALA A 214 58.13 3.25 28.24
CA ALA A 214 59.58 3.27 28.38
C ALA A 214 60.00 3.69 29.78
N PHE A 215 60.96 2.96 30.34
CA PHE A 215 61.70 3.31 31.54
C PHE A 215 63.10 3.76 31.14
N CYS A 216 63.44 5.01 31.43
CA CYS A 216 64.69 5.63 30.99
C CYS A 216 65.52 6.12 32.18
N SER A 217 66.83 5.87 32.17
CA SER A 217 67.77 6.37 33.17
C SER A 217 69.20 6.48 32.60
N ASP A 218 70.08 7.22 33.28
CA ASP A 218 71.52 7.25 32.98
C ASP A 218 72.31 6.22 33.80
N VAL A 219 71.66 5.50 34.72
CA VAL A 219 72.26 4.42 35.52
C VAL A 219 71.60 3.09 35.16
N ASP A 220 72.42 2.03 35.07
CA ASP A 220 71.94 0.66 34.81
C ASP A 220 70.97 0.25 35.92
N SER A 221 69.68 0.26 35.57
CA SER A 221 68.57 -0.11 36.42
C SER A 221 67.79 -1.17 35.66
N LYS A 222 67.95 -2.44 36.07
CA LYS A 222 67.15 -3.53 35.50
C LYS A 222 65.73 -3.39 36.03
N PHE A 223 64.79 -2.99 35.16
CA PHE A 223 63.37 -2.83 35.50
C PHE A 223 62.59 -4.15 35.47
N SER A 224 63.22 -5.25 35.93
CA SER A 224 62.70 -6.63 35.85
C SER A 224 61.47 -6.92 36.73
N GLU A 225 60.83 -5.90 37.30
CA GLU A 225 59.67 -6.01 38.20
C GLU A 225 58.41 -5.31 37.65
N ALA A 226 58.43 -4.80 36.42
CA ALA A 226 57.30 -4.07 35.82
C ALA A 226 56.16 -4.97 35.27
N GLU A 227 56.11 -6.25 35.65
CA GLU A 227 55.00 -7.14 35.30
C GLU A 227 53.78 -6.82 36.19
N SER A 228 52.71 -6.32 35.59
CA SER A 228 51.45 -6.05 36.29
C SER A 228 50.25 -6.67 35.58
N CYS A 229 49.32 -7.24 36.34
CA CYS A 229 48.06 -7.77 35.85
C CYS A 229 46.91 -7.18 36.68
N LEU A 230 45.99 -6.47 36.04
CA LEU A 230 44.81 -5.89 36.70
C LEU A 230 43.57 -6.76 36.40
N LEU A 231 42.93 -7.30 37.44
CA LEU A 231 41.70 -8.08 37.29
C LEU A 231 40.46 -7.20 37.42
N TYR A 232 39.65 -7.15 36.37
CA TYR A 232 38.39 -6.40 36.33
C TYR A 232 37.19 -7.35 36.11
N PRO A 233 36.42 -7.71 37.16
CA PRO A 233 35.50 -8.86 37.12
C PRO A 233 34.20 -8.66 36.32
N PHE A 234 33.91 -7.47 35.77
CA PHE A 234 32.59 -7.14 35.20
C PHE A 234 32.49 -7.19 33.66
N LYS A 235 33.57 -7.48 32.92
CA LYS A 235 33.59 -7.27 31.45
C LYS A 235 33.13 -8.48 30.59
N TYR A 236 33.23 -9.71 31.09
CA TYR A 236 32.94 -10.89 30.25
C TYR A 236 31.44 -11.01 29.86
N ASP A 237 30.54 -10.76 30.82
CA ASP A 237 29.10 -10.86 30.58
C ASP A 237 28.58 -9.72 29.67
N GLU A 238 29.11 -8.50 29.80
CA GLU A 238 28.78 -7.38 28.92
C GLU A 238 29.30 -7.56 27.49
N MET A 239 30.54 -8.07 27.34
CA MET A 239 31.11 -8.34 26.01
C MET A 239 30.31 -9.43 25.28
N LYS A 240 29.84 -10.46 25.98
CA LYS A 240 28.99 -11.52 25.40
C LYS A 240 27.66 -10.96 24.87
N MET A 241 27.01 -10.10 25.65
CA MET A 241 25.76 -9.44 25.23
C MET A 241 25.98 -8.49 24.06
N ARG A 242 27.10 -7.77 24.02
CA ARG A 242 27.43 -6.85 22.94
C ARG A 242 27.77 -7.58 21.63
N ILE A 243 28.49 -8.70 21.70
CA ILE A 243 28.80 -9.55 20.53
C ILE A 243 27.51 -10.07 19.89
N LEU A 244 26.56 -10.58 20.69
CA LEU A 244 25.27 -11.04 20.18
C LEU A 244 24.49 -9.90 19.50
N THR A 245 24.47 -8.71 20.11
CA THR A 245 23.81 -7.53 19.54
C THR A 245 24.46 -7.06 18.23
N LEU A 246 25.80 -7.11 18.15
CA LEU A 246 26.53 -6.72 16.94
C LEU A 246 26.33 -7.72 15.79
N GLN A 247 26.14 -9.01 16.08
CA GLN A 247 25.79 -10.01 15.07
C GLN A 247 24.44 -9.69 14.42
N ASP A 248 23.41 -9.37 15.22
CA ASP A 248 22.10 -8.94 14.72
C ASP A 248 22.20 -7.66 13.87
N GLU A 249 22.97 -6.66 14.32
CA GLU A 249 23.16 -5.40 13.58
C GLU A 249 23.90 -5.60 12.25
N VAL A 250 24.88 -6.52 12.19
CA VAL A 250 25.63 -6.84 10.96
C VAL A 250 24.74 -7.56 9.95
N GLU A 251 23.89 -8.48 10.40
CA GLU A 251 22.93 -9.15 9.53
C GLU A 251 21.91 -8.17 8.93
N ASP A 252 21.41 -7.22 9.72
CA ASP A 252 20.56 -6.14 9.25
C ASP A 252 21.26 -5.23 8.23
N ARG A 253 22.52 -4.86 8.49
CA ARG A 253 23.31 -4.07 7.54
C ARG A 253 23.57 -4.82 6.24
N ASN A 254 23.87 -6.11 6.30
CA ASN A 254 24.10 -6.92 5.10
C ASN A 254 22.83 -7.04 4.23
N ARG A 255 21.66 -7.19 4.85
CA ARG A 255 20.36 -7.10 4.14
C ARG A 255 20.17 -5.74 3.48
N HIS A 256 20.55 -4.67 4.18
CA HIS A 256 20.45 -3.31 3.65
C HIS A 256 21.42 -3.05 2.49
N ILE A 257 22.66 -3.53 2.56
CA ILE A 257 23.66 -3.42 1.49
C ILE A 257 23.20 -4.14 0.22
N CYS A 258 22.64 -5.36 0.35
CA CYS A 258 22.10 -6.08 -0.82
C CYS A 258 20.98 -5.28 -1.49
N THR A 259 20.11 -4.65 -0.70
CA THR A 259 19.04 -3.79 -1.22
C THR A 259 19.61 -2.56 -1.95
N LEU A 260 20.66 -1.95 -1.39
CA LEU A 260 21.33 -0.79 -1.99
C LEU A 260 22.04 -1.14 -3.31
N ASP A 261 22.66 -2.32 -3.42
CA ASP A 261 23.30 -2.78 -4.65
C ASP A 261 22.29 -3.01 -5.79
N GLU A 262 21.10 -3.52 -5.46
CA GLU A 262 20.01 -3.64 -6.43
C GLU A 262 19.51 -2.26 -6.91
N GLU A 263 19.37 -1.30 -5.99
CA GLU A 263 19.03 0.09 -6.31
C GLU A 263 20.11 0.76 -7.19
N LEU A 264 21.39 0.55 -6.89
CA LEU A 264 22.52 1.14 -7.61
C LEU A 264 22.60 0.61 -9.04
N ASN A 265 22.35 -0.69 -9.23
CA ASN A 265 22.24 -1.30 -10.57
C ASN A 265 21.05 -0.74 -11.36
N PHE A 266 19.91 -0.48 -10.70
CA PHE A 266 18.78 0.19 -11.33
C PHE A 266 19.10 1.63 -11.74
N LEU A 267 19.76 2.40 -10.88
CA LEU A 267 20.19 3.79 -11.15
C LEU A 267 21.17 3.87 -12.34
N ARG A 268 22.12 2.92 -12.44
CA ARG A 268 23.05 2.85 -13.59
C ARG A 268 22.32 2.68 -14.93
N LYS A 269 21.28 1.84 -14.97
CA LYS A 269 20.46 1.66 -16.18
C LYS A 269 19.66 2.93 -16.53
N GLN A 270 19.18 3.67 -15.53
CA GLN A 270 18.50 4.94 -15.76
C GLN A 270 19.45 6.01 -16.30
N TYR A 271 20.71 6.05 -15.84
CA TYR A 271 21.70 7.00 -16.32
C TYR A 271 22.01 6.85 -17.81
N MET A 272 22.21 5.61 -18.30
CA MET A 272 22.43 5.36 -19.73
C MET A 272 21.26 5.83 -20.60
N ARG A 273 20.02 5.69 -20.10
CA ARG A 273 18.82 6.15 -20.81
C ARG A 273 18.67 7.68 -20.82
N LEU A 274 19.27 8.35 -19.84
CA LEU A 274 19.28 9.81 -19.74
C LEU A 274 20.19 10.42 -20.82
N GLU A 275 21.36 9.81 -21.08
CA GLU A 275 22.27 10.21 -22.15
C GLU A 275 21.60 10.12 -23.54
N GLU A 276 20.87 9.03 -23.83
CA GLU A 276 20.10 8.91 -25.09
C GLU A 276 19.00 9.99 -25.23
N LEU A 277 18.39 10.41 -24.11
CA LEU A 277 17.35 11.44 -24.11
C LEU A 277 17.92 12.84 -24.33
N GLU A 278 19.13 13.13 -23.83
CA GLU A 278 19.80 14.42 -24.05
C GLU A 278 20.15 14.66 -25.52
N GLU A 279 20.55 13.61 -26.26
CA GLU A 279 20.75 13.70 -27.70
C GLU A 279 19.44 14.02 -28.44
N LYS A 280 18.32 13.42 -28.03
CA LYS A 280 16.99 13.70 -28.60
C LYS A 280 16.51 15.12 -28.30
N ILE A 281 16.73 15.62 -27.09
CA ILE A 281 16.38 17.01 -26.71
C ILE A 281 17.13 18.01 -27.58
N SER A 282 18.42 17.76 -27.87
CA SER A 282 19.21 18.61 -28.75
C SER A 282 18.65 18.65 -30.19
N CYS A 283 18.09 17.54 -30.67
CA CYS A 283 17.43 17.50 -31.97
C CYS A 283 16.12 18.33 -31.97
N LEU A 284 15.26 18.13 -30.97
CA LEU A 284 13.97 18.85 -30.84
C LEU A 284 14.16 20.36 -30.65
N HIS A 285 15.28 20.80 -30.07
CA HIS A 285 15.57 22.23 -29.92
C HIS A 285 15.79 22.93 -31.28
N ARG A 286 16.39 22.23 -32.26
CA ARG A 286 16.54 22.76 -33.62
C ARG A 286 15.18 22.91 -34.30
N ASP A 287 14.30 21.93 -34.15
CA ASP A 287 12.96 21.96 -34.74
C ASP A 287 12.11 23.09 -34.14
N LYS A 288 12.26 23.35 -32.83
CA LYS A 288 11.57 24.45 -32.14
C LYS A 288 11.96 25.82 -32.72
N LEU A 289 13.24 26.06 -33.00
CA LEU A 289 13.71 27.33 -33.58
C LEU A 289 13.09 27.58 -34.96
N ASP A 290 12.99 26.54 -35.79
CA ASP A 290 12.33 26.59 -37.10
C ASP A 290 10.83 26.93 -37.00
N LEU A 291 10.15 26.43 -35.96
CA LEU A 291 8.74 26.75 -35.70
C LEU A 291 8.52 28.16 -35.16
N GLU A 292 9.40 28.67 -34.29
CA GLU A 292 9.33 30.03 -33.76
C GLU A 292 9.46 31.07 -34.89
N GLN A 293 10.32 30.82 -35.89
CA GLN A 293 10.44 31.68 -37.06
C GLN A 293 9.13 31.75 -37.86
N LYS A 294 8.47 30.61 -38.09
CA LYS A 294 7.16 30.55 -38.77
C LYS A 294 6.05 31.24 -37.98
N TYR A 295 6.05 31.12 -36.65
CA TYR A 295 5.07 31.77 -35.78
C TYR A 295 5.15 33.30 -35.87
N SER A 296 6.37 33.85 -35.93
CA SER A 296 6.58 35.29 -36.09
C SER A 296 6.00 35.84 -37.40
N GLU A 297 6.09 35.09 -38.50
CA GLU A 297 5.51 35.49 -39.80
C GLU A 297 3.98 35.56 -39.73
N VAL A 298 3.34 34.63 -39.02
CA VAL A 298 1.88 34.59 -38.82
C VAL A 298 1.39 35.73 -37.90
N GLU A 299 2.18 36.09 -36.89
CA GLU A 299 1.83 37.16 -35.95
C GLU A 299 1.83 38.55 -36.62
N GLU A 300 2.77 38.82 -37.53
CA GLU A 300 2.75 40.03 -38.37
C GLU A 300 1.51 40.10 -39.28
N GLU A 301 1.06 38.97 -39.82
CA GLU A 301 -0.12 38.91 -40.67
C GLU A 301 -1.41 39.18 -39.87
N LYS A 302 -1.48 38.63 -38.64
CA LYS A 302 -2.56 38.88 -37.69
C LYS A 302 -2.67 40.35 -37.30
N GLU A 303 -1.57 41.02 -37.03
CA GLU A 303 -1.57 42.45 -36.65
C GLU A 303 -2.08 43.36 -37.79
N LYS A 304 -1.76 43.02 -39.04
CA LYS A 304 -2.32 43.69 -40.23
C LYS A 304 -3.85 43.52 -40.32
N LEU A 305 -4.34 42.31 -40.03
CA LEU A 305 -5.77 41.99 -40.02
C LEU A 305 -6.52 42.71 -38.88
N GLU A 306 -5.94 42.76 -37.68
CA GLU A 306 -6.53 43.45 -36.52
C GLU A 306 -6.65 44.97 -36.74
N ASN A 307 -5.65 45.59 -37.36
CA ASN A 307 -5.72 47.01 -37.75
C ASN A 307 -6.82 47.26 -38.79
N SER A 308 -6.96 46.38 -39.79
CA SER A 308 -8.08 46.44 -40.74
C SER A 308 -9.44 46.30 -40.05
N LEU A 309 -9.54 45.41 -39.07
CA LEU A 309 -10.76 45.17 -38.29
C LEU A 309 -11.14 46.39 -37.44
N ASP A 310 -10.17 47.09 -36.83
CA ASP A 310 -10.45 48.29 -36.04
C ASP A 310 -10.95 49.45 -36.92
N ILE A 311 -10.35 49.63 -38.11
CA ILE A 311 -10.84 50.58 -39.12
C ILE A 311 -12.28 50.24 -39.52
N GLN A 312 -12.59 48.96 -39.75
CA GLN A 312 -13.94 48.53 -40.07
C GLN A 312 -14.93 48.70 -38.90
N LYS A 313 -14.50 48.49 -37.65
CA LYS A 313 -15.34 48.71 -36.46
C LYS A 313 -15.70 50.18 -36.28
N ARG A 314 -14.74 51.09 -36.41
CA ARG A 314 -14.99 52.54 -36.35
C ARG A 314 -15.96 52.98 -37.45
N HIS A 315 -15.79 52.43 -38.65
CA HIS A 315 -16.72 52.66 -39.75
C HIS A 315 -18.11 52.10 -39.44
N SER A 316 -18.20 50.89 -38.87
CA SER A 316 -19.44 50.24 -38.45
C SER A 316 -20.17 51.04 -37.35
N ASP A 317 -19.45 51.62 -36.41
CA ASP A 317 -20.05 52.42 -35.34
C ASP A 317 -20.52 53.80 -35.83
N SER A 318 -19.76 54.44 -36.72
CA SER A 318 -20.24 55.63 -37.45
C SER A 318 -21.49 55.32 -38.28
N LEU A 319 -21.51 54.17 -38.96
CA LEU A 319 -22.67 53.66 -39.69
C LEU A 319 -23.84 53.33 -38.75
N LYS A 320 -23.61 52.82 -37.53
CA LYS A 320 -24.67 52.57 -36.54
C LYS A 320 -25.26 53.87 -36.00
N GLN A 321 -24.44 54.91 -35.83
CA GLN A 321 -24.91 56.23 -35.40
C GLN A 321 -25.74 56.88 -36.51
N GLN A 322 -25.23 56.89 -37.74
CA GLN A 322 -25.98 57.29 -38.92
C GLN A 322 -27.25 56.44 -39.09
N LEU A 323 -27.19 55.13 -38.83
CA LEU A 323 -28.34 54.23 -38.86
C LEU A 323 -29.35 54.59 -37.77
N THR A 324 -28.94 55.12 -36.63
CA THR A 324 -29.85 55.50 -35.54
C THR A 324 -30.59 56.79 -35.88
N GLU A 325 -29.88 57.78 -36.44
CA GLU A 325 -30.48 59.01 -37.00
C GLU A 325 -31.39 58.67 -38.18
N LEU A 326 -30.89 57.84 -39.11
CA LEU A 326 -31.68 57.30 -40.20
C LEU A 326 -32.82 56.46 -39.68
N LEU A 327 -32.79 55.79 -38.53
CA LEU A 327 -33.90 55.00 -37.97
C LEU A 327 -35.00 55.90 -37.39
N GLN A 328 -34.64 57.06 -36.83
CA GLN A 328 -35.61 58.09 -36.46
C GLN A 328 -36.23 58.71 -37.71
N GLU A 329 -35.41 59.00 -38.71
CA GLU A 329 -35.89 59.43 -40.03
C GLU A 329 -36.65 58.31 -40.75
N ASN A 330 -36.32 57.04 -40.52
CA ASN A 330 -36.99 55.86 -41.05
C ASN A 330 -38.27 55.56 -40.28
N GLN A 331 -38.43 55.97 -39.03
CA GLN A 331 -39.72 55.95 -38.34
C GLN A 331 -40.66 56.98 -38.94
N LYS A 332 -40.11 58.16 -39.25
CA LYS A 332 -40.80 59.22 -40.00
C LYS A 332 -41.14 58.76 -41.41
N LEU A 333 -40.18 58.16 -42.11
CA LEU A 333 -40.33 57.58 -43.44
C LEU A 333 -41.07 56.24 -43.42
N LYS A 334 -41.24 55.51 -42.30
CA LYS A 334 -42.07 54.28 -42.15
C LYS A 334 -43.51 54.63 -41.89
N GLN A 335 -43.76 55.79 -41.29
CA GLN A 335 -45.05 56.44 -41.42
C GLN A 335 -45.28 56.78 -42.91
N ASP A 336 -44.23 57.22 -43.65
CA ASP A 336 -44.27 57.39 -45.12
C ASP A 336 -44.12 56.10 -45.96
N PHE A 337 -43.76 54.95 -45.37
CA PHE A 337 -43.43 53.69 -46.06
C PHE A 337 -44.41 52.58 -45.68
N LYS A 338 -45.25 52.77 -44.67
CA LYS A 338 -46.64 52.27 -44.73
C LYS A 338 -47.42 52.95 -45.86
N ASN A 339 -47.01 54.17 -46.24
CA ASN A 339 -47.46 54.84 -47.47
C ASN A 339 -46.63 54.44 -48.72
N LYS A 340 -45.60 53.58 -48.58
CA LYS A 340 -44.84 52.92 -49.66
C LYS A 340 -44.70 51.42 -49.40
N GLU A 341 -45.74 50.93 -48.72
CA GLU A 341 -46.40 49.67 -48.86
C GLU A 341 -45.77 48.78 -49.91
N GLY A 342 -45.50 47.56 -49.49
CA GLY A 342 -45.51 46.44 -50.42
C GLY A 342 -44.36 46.39 -51.41
N HIS A 343 -43.41 47.33 -51.41
CA HIS A 343 -42.36 47.23 -52.40
C HIS A 343 -41.18 46.36 -51.98
N ILE A 344 -40.87 46.28 -50.69
CA ILE A 344 -39.67 45.57 -50.26
C ILE A 344 -39.91 45.15 -48.79
N GLU A 345 -40.55 44.03 -48.48
CA GLU A 345 -40.29 42.73 -49.11
C GLU A 345 -39.64 41.82 -48.05
N LEU A 346 -38.86 40.79 -48.32
CA LEU A 346 -37.85 40.65 -49.33
C LEU A 346 -36.79 41.73 -49.21
N LEU A 347 -36.05 41.74 -48.09
CA LEU A 347 -34.62 41.41 -48.12
C LEU A 347 -33.96 41.72 -46.76
N LEU A 348 -34.21 40.83 -45.81
CA LEU A 348 -33.17 40.40 -44.85
C LEU A 348 -32.84 41.39 -43.74
N VAL A 349 -33.50 41.25 -42.58
CA VAL A 349 -32.80 41.53 -41.31
C VAL A 349 -33.14 40.45 -40.28
N GLU A 350 -33.11 39.20 -40.76
CA GLU A 350 -32.91 38.00 -39.97
C GLU A 350 -31.51 37.99 -39.31
N GLU A 351 -30.60 38.88 -39.70
CA GLU A 351 -29.18 38.73 -39.38
C GLU A 351 -28.67 39.52 -38.16
N ARG A 352 -29.46 40.44 -37.56
CA ARG A 352 -28.95 41.36 -36.52
C ARG A 352 -29.35 41.05 -35.08
N LYS A 353 -30.03 39.93 -34.83
CA LYS A 353 -30.42 39.50 -33.47
C LYS A 353 -29.35 38.66 -32.73
N LEU A 354 -28.45 37.99 -33.45
CA LEU A 354 -27.41 37.15 -32.82
C LEU A 354 -26.25 37.94 -32.19
N GLN A 355 -26.04 39.20 -32.59
CA GLN A 355 -24.86 39.98 -32.22
C GLN A 355 -24.93 40.66 -30.83
N ARG A 356 -26.06 40.60 -30.10
CA ARG A 356 -26.23 41.34 -28.83
C ARG A 356 -25.98 40.54 -27.55
N ILE A 357 -25.77 39.22 -27.64
CA ILE A 357 -25.46 38.39 -26.46
C ILE A 357 -23.94 38.29 -26.23
N TYR A 358 -23.13 38.36 -27.30
CA TYR A 358 -21.67 38.34 -27.18
C TYR A 358 -21.05 39.59 -26.50
N ASP A 359 -21.78 40.71 -26.44
CA ASP A 359 -21.23 42.02 -26.06
C ASP A 359 -21.63 42.50 -24.65
N SER A 360 -22.24 41.65 -23.80
CA SER A 360 -22.55 42.06 -22.42
C SER A 360 -21.31 41.98 -21.50
N THR A 361 -21.10 43.04 -20.71
CA THR A 361 -19.95 43.26 -19.82
C THR A 361 -19.76 42.16 -18.77
N GLY A 362 -20.82 41.43 -18.44
CA GLY A 362 -20.77 40.26 -17.55
C GLY A 362 -20.00 39.07 -18.15
N TRP A 363 -20.15 38.81 -19.46
CA TRP A 363 -19.44 37.72 -20.17
C TRP A 363 -17.93 37.97 -20.27
N SER A 364 -17.53 39.24 -20.42
CA SER A 364 -16.13 39.69 -20.45
C SER A 364 -15.42 39.62 -19.09
N LEU A 365 -16.12 39.97 -17.99
CA LEU A 365 -15.60 39.85 -16.63
C LEU A 365 -15.43 38.38 -16.20
N LEU A 366 -16.39 37.52 -16.56
CA LEU A 366 -16.29 36.07 -16.32
C LEU A 366 -15.10 35.44 -17.09
N MET A 367 -14.92 35.78 -18.36
CA MET A 367 -13.81 35.26 -19.18
C MET A 367 -12.42 35.73 -18.69
N SER A 368 -12.35 36.93 -18.12
CA SER A 368 -11.10 37.48 -17.60
C SER A 368 -10.67 36.82 -16.28
N TYR A 369 -11.64 36.46 -15.40
CA TYR A 369 -11.37 35.65 -14.20
C TYR A 369 -10.87 34.24 -14.56
N TYR A 370 -11.52 33.56 -15.52
CA TYR A 370 -11.11 32.24 -15.97
C TYR A 370 -9.75 32.24 -16.72
N LYS A 371 -9.46 33.28 -17.52
CA LYS A 371 -8.13 33.46 -18.16
C LYS A 371 -7.01 33.74 -17.16
N LEU A 372 -7.26 34.52 -16.11
CA LEU A 372 -6.23 34.80 -15.09
C LEU A 372 -5.94 33.56 -14.23
N ARG A 373 -6.98 32.79 -13.87
CA ARG A 373 -6.87 31.50 -13.17
C ARG A 373 -6.02 30.50 -13.97
N ASP A 374 -6.28 30.37 -15.28
CA ASP A 374 -5.63 29.39 -16.14
C ASP A 374 -4.23 29.83 -16.61
N ALA A 375 -3.93 31.14 -16.61
CA ALA A 375 -2.60 31.69 -16.90
C ALA A 375 -1.62 31.63 -15.71
N ILE A 376 -2.12 31.75 -14.47
CA ILE A 376 -1.28 31.64 -13.26
C ILE A 376 -1.08 30.17 -12.88
N ILE A 377 -2.06 29.30 -13.15
CA ILE A 377 -2.03 27.87 -12.82
C ILE A 377 -2.52 26.99 -14.01
N PRO A 378 -1.69 26.76 -15.04
CA PRO A 378 -2.08 25.98 -16.23
C PRO A 378 -2.37 24.51 -15.89
N ALA A 379 -3.39 23.93 -16.53
CA ALA A 379 -3.72 22.50 -16.41
C ALA A 379 -2.55 21.61 -16.87
N LYS A 380 -2.28 20.53 -16.12
CA LYS A 380 -1.15 19.58 -16.34
C LYS A 380 0.26 20.18 -16.19
N SER A 381 0.45 21.15 -15.28
CA SER A 381 1.76 21.77 -15.00
C SER A 381 2.26 21.55 -13.57
N LYS A 382 3.58 21.46 -13.37
CA LYS A 382 4.22 21.34 -12.03
C LYS A 382 3.89 22.52 -11.08
N ARG A 383 3.48 23.69 -11.62
CA ARG A 383 3.04 24.87 -10.85
C ARG A 383 1.64 24.69 -10.25
N ARG A 384 0.76 23.92 -10.88
CA ARG A 384 -0.58 23.54 -10.36
C ARG A 384 -0.50 22.57 -9.20
N VAL A 385 0.46 21.65 -9.25
CA VAL A 385 0.77 20.72 -8.15
C VAL A 385 1.27 21.48 -6.90
N LEU A 386 2.18 22.45 -7.08
CA LEU A 386 2.67 23.31 -5.99
C LEU A 386 1.58 24.22 -5.40
N ALA A 387 0.71 24.79 -6.25
CA ALA A 387 -0.39 25.63 -5.80
C ALA A 387 -1.46 24.83 -5.02
N LYS A 388 -1.83 23.63 -5.47
CA LYS A 388 -2.72 22.70 -4.74
C LYS A 388 -2.11 22.28 -3.39
N LEU A 389 -0.82 21.95 -3.36
CA LEU A 389 -0.11 21.57 -2.13
C LEU A 389 -0.06 22.74 -1.13
N GLY A 390 0.15 23.97 -1.60
CA GLY A 390 0.07 25.19 -0.79
C GLY A 390 -1.33 25.46 -0.23
N ILE A 391 -2.37 25.34 -1.05
CA ILE A 391 -3.77 25.51 -0.63
C ILE A 391 -4.20 24.45 0.40
N LYS A 392 -3.80 23.18 0.22
CA LYS A 392 -4.07 22.11 1.20
C LYS A 392 -3.27 22.26 2.50
N THR A 393 -2.04 22.79 2.43
CA THR A 393 -1.24 23.15 3.61
C THR A 393 -1.89 24.28 4.41
N LEU A 394 -2.51 25.24 3.72
CA LEU A 394 -3.30 26.30 4.35
C LEU A 394 -4.62 25.79 4.94
N LYS A 395 -5.27 24.80 4.32
CA LYS A 395 -6.51 24.17 4.85
C LYS A 395 -6.27 23.24 6.04
N ASN A 396 -5.14 22.50 6.08
CA ASN A 396 -4.82 21.53 7.13
C ASN A 396 -3.40 21.72 7.73
N PRO A 397 -3.10 22.89 8.34
CA PRO A 397 -1.74 23.27 8.74
C PRO A 397 -1.15 22.36 9.82
N LYS A 398 -1.94 21.91 10.80
CA LYS A 398 -1.47 21.02 11.89
C LYS A 398 -1.02 19.64 11.37
N PHE A 399 -1.74 19.06 10.41
CA PHE A 399 -1.41 17.78 9.79
C PHE A 399 -0.11 17.86 8.97
N MET A 400 0.02 18.88 8.11
CA MET A 400 1.19 19.04 7.25
C MET A 400 2.47 19.33 8.05
N ILE A 401 2.38 20.09 9.15
CA ILE A 401 3.52 20.36 10.03
C ILE A 401 3.96 19.08 10.76
N SER A 402 3.02 18.23 11.19
CA SER A 402 3.32 16.94 11.86
C SER A 402 4.03 15.90 10.98
N LYS A 403 4.13 16.13 9.67
CA LYS A 403 4.71 15.19 8.68
C LYS A 403 6.02 15.67 8.06
N LEU A 404 6.53 16.84 8.47
CA LEU A 404 7.83 17.37 8.07
C LEU A 404 8.96 16.63 8.82
N ASN A 405 9.43 15.52 8.24
CA ASN A 405 10.69 14.88 8.62
C ASN A 405 11.67 14.83 7.45
N LYS A 406 12.96 14.60 7.74
CA LYS A 406 14.02 14.60 6.72
C LYS A 406 13.81 13.57 5.60
N GLY A 407 13.13 12.45 5.88
CA GLY A 407 12.83 11.40 4.88
C GLY A 407 11.77 11.82 3.85
N ASN A 408 10.69 12.45 4.30
CA ASN A 408 9.59 12.89 3.44
C ASN A 408 10.00 14.06 2.52
N ILE A 409 10.85 14.96 3.02
CA ILE A 409 11.37 16.10 2.24
C ILE A 409 12.35 15.62 1.15
N LYS A 410 13.13 14.57 1.41
CA LYS A 410 14.06 13.97 0.42
C LYS A 410 13.29 13.25 -0.69
N LYS A 411 12.21 12.53 -0.37
CA LYS A 411 11.29 11.91 -1.34
C LYS A 411 10.56 12.93 -2.21
N LEU A 412 10.05 14.02 -1.62
CA LEU A 412 9.37 15.10 -2.37
C LEU A 412 10.32 15.77 -3.40
N LYS A 413 11.59 15.99 -3.02
CA LYS A 413 12.63 16.51 -3.93
C LYS A 413 13.02 15.54 -5.04
N TYR A 414 13.01 14.24 -4.76
CA TYR A 414 13.27 13.18 -5.74
C TYR A 414 12.14 13.12 -6.79
N TYR A 415 10.87 13.17 -6.37
CA TYR A 415 9.72 13.13 -7.28
C TYR A 415 9.64 14.35 -8.21
N PHE A 416 9.92 15.56 -7.71
CA PHE A 416 9.94 16.77 -8.56
C PHE A 416 11.01 16.73 -9.68
N LYS A 417 12.06 15.92 -9.48
CA LYS A 417 13.19 15.75 -10.40
C LYS A 417 13.05 14.59 -11.39
N ALA A 418 12.22 13.57 -11.11
CA ALA A 418 12.29 12.29 -11.82
C ALA A 418 11.24 12.04 -12.94
N GLU A 419 10.08 12.70 -13.01
CA GLU A 419 9.06 12.36 -14.04
C GLU A 419 8.25 13.55 -14.59
N ASP A 420 7.53 13.28 -15.69
CA ASP A 420 6.54 14.13 -16.39
C ASP A 420 5.42 14.56 -15.42
N ALA A 421 4.85 15.75 -15.65
CA ALA A 421 3.89 16.39 -14.76
C ALA A 421 2.63 15.55 -14.49
N SER A 422 2.24 14.68 -15.41
CA SER A 422 1.07 13.78 -15.34
C SER A 422 1.29 12.53 -14.46
N GLN A 423 2.46 11.88 -14.54
CA GLN A 423 2.83 10.75 -13.67
C GLN A 423 3.22 11.20 -12.26
N LEU A 424 3.83 12.39 -12.17
CA LEU A 424 4.07 13.07 -10.90
C LEU A 424 2.76 13.46 -10.21
N GLU A 425 1.76 13.93 -10.96
CA GLU A 425 0.41 14.21 -10.46
C GLU A 425 -0.24 12.91 -9.95
N ASN A 426 -0.24 11.81 -10.72
CA ASN A 426 -0.77 10.51 -10.27
C ASN A 426 -0.02 9.92 -9.07
N ARG A 427 1.32 10.01 -8.98
CA ARG A 427 2.08 9.44 -7.84
C ARG A 427 2.11 10.34 -6.61
N ILE A 428 2.05 11.66 -6.79
CA ILE A 428 1.77 12.57 -5.68
C ILE A 428 0.33 12.39 -5.23
N GLU A 429 -0.64 12.13 -6.12
CA GLU A 429 -2.00 11.72 -5.77
C GLU A 429 -1.99 10.37 -5.05
N THR A 430 -1.35 9.30 -5.54
CA THR A 430 -1.26 8.01 -4.83
C THR A 430 -0.49 8.12 -3.50
N PHE A 431 0.58 8.93 -3.42
CA PHE A 431 1.32 9.17 -2.17
C PHE A 431 0.53 10.05 -1.19
N ILE A 432 -0.25 11.01 -1.71
CA ILE A 432 -1.24 11.78 -0.96
C ILE A 432 -2.35 10.82 -0.56
N GLU A 433 -3.18 10.22 -1.40
CA GLU A 433 -4.19 9.18 -1.11
C GLU A 433 -3.75 8.13 -0.07
N ARG A 434 -2.54 7.56 -0.23
CA ARG A 434 -1.99 6.55 0.70
C ARG A 434 -1.64 7.14 2.08
N ASN A 435 -1.38 8.45 2.20
CA ASN A 435 -1.01 9.14 3.44
C ASN A 435 -1.98 10.24 3.91
N SER A 436 -2.94 10.67 3.08
CA SER A 436 -3.88 11.75 3.32
C SER A 436 -5.10 11.23 4.02
N GLY A 437 -5.46 9.95 3.88
CA GLY A 437 -6.79 9.52 4.29
C GLY A 437 -7.87 10.42 3.69
N GLU A 438 -7.60 11.06 2.55
CA GLU A 438 -8.65 11.62 1.73
C GLU A 438 -9.05 10.48 0.81
N GLU A 439 -10.01 9.72 1.31
CA GLU A 439 -10.96 9.04 0.45
C GLU A 439 -11.40 10.03 -0.62
N SER A 440 -11.43 9.59 -1.88
CA SER A 440 -12.10 10.33 -2.92
C SER A 440 -13.55 10.48 -2.50
N HIS A 441 -13.92 11.60 -1.87
CA HIS A 441 -15.31 11.90 -1.64
C HIS A 441 -15.97 11.93 -3.02
N PRO A 442 -17.00 11.13 -3.30
CA PRO A 442 -17.83 11.38 -4.47
C PRO A 442 -18.24 12.85 -4.35
N GLU A 443 -17.86 13.69 -5.32
CA GLU A 443 -18.26 15.09 -5.32
C GLU A 443 -19.78 15.09 -5.31
N ILE A 444 -20.35 15.37 -4.14
CA ILE A 444 -21.79 15.36 -3.95
C ILE A 444 -22.35 16.46 -4.84
N GLN A 445 -23.06 16.06 -5.88
CA GLN A 445 -23.71 16.98 -6.78
C GLN A 445 -24.99 17.45 -6.09
N ILE A 446 -25.03 18.72 -5.70
CA ILE A 446 -26.24 19.37 -5.21
C ILE A 446 -26.71 20.32 -6.30
N PHE A 447 -27.85 20.01 -6.91
CA PHE A 447 -28.46 20.86 -7.92
C PHE A 447 -29.20 21.99 -7.22
N ALA A 448 -28.66 23.21 -7.30
CA ALA A 448 -29.18 24.41 -6.64
C ALA A 448 -29.80 25.42 -7.61
N ASN A 449 -30.60 26.31 -7.03
CA ASN A 449 -31.71 27.05 -7.60
C ASN A 449 -31.34 28.37 -8.32
N GLU A 450 -30.22 28.42 -9.04
CA GLU A 450 -29.71 29.70 -9.55
C GLU A 450 -30.38 30.17 -10.87
N ASP A 451 -30.92 29.24 -11.67
CA ASP A 451 -31.79 29.54 -12.83
C ASP A 451 -32.75 28.35 -13.06
N LEU A 452 -34.05 28.49 -12.78
CA LEU A 452 -35.07 27.47 -13.06
C LEU A 452 -35.21 27.26 -14.58
N LYS A 453 -34.37 26.39 -15.14
CA LYS A 453 -34.44 25.94 -16.53
C LYS A 453 -35.67 25.04 -16.71
N HIS A 454 -36.27 25.11 -17.89
CA HIS A 454 -37.34 24.17 -18.24
C HIS A 454 -36.77 22.76 -18.33
N LEU A 455 -37.25 21.83 -17.51
CA LEU A 455 -36.82 20.43 -17.51
C LEU A 455 -37.67 19.64 -18.50
N LYS A 456 -37.04 18.80 -19.32
CA LYS A 456 -37.76 17.97 -20.29
C LYS A 456 -37.34 16.52 -20.14
N PHE A 457 -38.29 15.70 -19.68
CA PHE A 457 -38.13 14.25 -19.62
C PHE A 457 -38.52 13.61 -20.96
N ASP A 458 -37.94 12.45 -21.27
CA ASP A 458 -38.38 11.66 -22.41
C ASP A 458 -39.66 10.89 -22.08
N TYR A 459 -40.59 10.84 -23.04
CA TYR A 459 -41.77 10.00 -22.90
C TYR A 459 -41.42 8.55 -23.21
N VAL A 460 -41.63 7.66 -22.24
CA VAL A 460 -41.43 6.21 -22.40
C VAL A 460 -42.77 5.49 -22.19
N GLU A 461 -43.21 4.75 -23.21
CA GLU A 461 -44.47 4.00 -23.19
C GLU A 461 -44.42 2.87 -22.14
N ASN A 462 -43.34 2.07 -22.20
CA ASN A 462 -43.08 0.93 -21.32
C ASN A 462 -41.79 1.19 -20.51
N PRO A 463 -41.82 2.07 -19.48
CA PRO A 463 -40.64 2.35 -18.67
C PRO A 463 -40.24 1.10 -17.87
N LEU A 464 -38.94 0.93 -17.59
CA LEU A 464 -38.50 -0.12 -16.70
C LEU A 464 -38.85 0.20 -15.24
N VAL A 465 -38.72 1.47 -14.84
CA VAL A 465 -39.00 1.95 -13.48
C VAL A 465 -40.02 3.09 -13.49
N SER A 466 -41.01 3.05 -12.61
CA SER A 466 -41.85 4.21 -12.28
C SER A 466 -41.34 4.86 -11.00
N ILE A 467 -40.78 6.06 -11.11
CA ILE A 467 -40.32 6.87 -9.97
C ILE A 467 -41.51 7.65 -9.44
N ILE A 468 -41.90 7.41 -8.20
CA ILE A 468 -43.00 8.07 -7.50
C ILE A 468 -42.41 9.03 -6.48
N ILE A 469 -42.74 10.31 -6.64
CA ILE A 469 -42.27 11.39 -5.77
C ILE A 469 -43.48 11.97 -5.02
N PRO A 470 -43.67 11.68 -3.72
CA PRO A 470 -44.68 12.33 -2.91
C PRO A 470 -44.29 13.79 -2.66
N VAL A 471 -45.23 14.71 -2.89
CA VAL A 471 -45.00 16.15 -2.77
C VAL A 471 -46.13 16.80 -1.96
N TYR A 472 -45.73 17.68 -1.04
CA TYR A 472 -46.61 18.64 -0.37
C TYR A 472 -45.83 19.94 -0.16
N ASN A 473 -46.02 20.90 -1.07
CA ASN A 473 -45.22 22.12 -1.17
C ASN A 473 -43.71 21.85 -1.40
N GLN A 474 -42.86 22.81 -1.02
CA GLN A 474 -41.40 22.77 -1.14
C GLN A 474 -40.90 22.65 -2.59
N TRP A 475 -41.51 23.41 -3.51
CA TRP A 475 -41.21 23.39 -4.95
C TRP A 475 -39.71 23.38 -5.28
N ASN A 476 -38.89 24.18 -4.58
CA ASN A 476 -37.45 24.24 -4.82
C ASN A 476 -36.76 22.88 -4.62
N TYR A 477 -37.15 22.12 -3.60
CA TYR A 477 -36.61 20.77 -3.37
C TYR A 477 -37.10 19.80 -4.45
N THR A 478 -38.39 19.84 -4.77
CA THR A 478 -38.98 19.04 -5.85
C THR A 478 -38.28 19.28 -7.19
N TYR A 479 -38.03 20.55 -7.55
CA TYR A 479 -37.30 20.91 -8.77
C TYR A 479 -35.85 20.40 -8.73
N SER A 480 -35.12 20.60 -7.62
CA SER A 480 -33.76 20.09 -7.45
C SER A 480 -33.68 18.56 -7.56
N CYS A 481 -34.67 17.84 -7.00
CA CYS A 481 -34.80 16.40 -7.11
C CYS A 481 -34.99 16.00 -8.59
N LEU A 482 -35.94 16.61 -9.30
CA LEU A 482 -36.18 16.36 -10.72
C LEU A 482 -34.95 16.66 -11.60
N ALA A 483 -34.27 17.77 -11.36
CA ALA A 483 -33.04 18.12 -12.07
C ALA A 483 -31.94 17.05 -11.87
N SER A 484 -31.79 16.56 -10.63
CA SER A 484 -30.81 15.50 -10.33
C SER A 484 -31.14 14.18 -11.01
N ILE A 485 -32.43 13.80 -11.09
CA ILE A 485 -32.86 12.59 -11.83
C ILE A 485 -32.52 12.72 -13.30
N LEU A 486 -32.85 13.87 -13.92
CA LEU A 486 -32.61 14.10 -15.34
C LEU A 486 -31.12 14.06 -15.69
N GLU A 487 -30.25 14.63 -14.86
CA GLU A 487 -28.80 14.64 -15.11
C GLU A 487 -28.14 13.28 -14.82
N ASN A 488 -28.53 12.60 -13.73
CA ASN A 488 -27.82 11.43 -13.23
C ASN A 488 -28.42 10.08 -13.66
N THR A 489 -29.48 10.07 -14.48
CA THR A 489 -30.10 8.84 -15.00
C THR A 489 -30.04 8.77 -16.52
N LYS A 490 -29.02 8.09 -17.06
CA LYS A 490 -28.74 7.98 -18.51
C LYS A 490 -29.03 6.59 -19.09
N ASP A 491 -28.78 5.52 -18.33
CA ASP A 491 -28.77 4.13 -18.86
C ASP A 491 -29.97 3.28 -18.42
N THR A 492 -31.04 3.90 -17.93
CA THR A 492 -32.23 3.18 -17.45
C THR A 492 -33.46 3.92 -17.92
N SER A 493 -34.46 3.21 -18.46
CA SER A 493 -35.72 3.82 -18.88
C SER A 493 -36.64 3.99 -17.67
N TYR A 494 -37.19 5.19 -17.50
CA TYR A 494 -38.05 5.51 -16.38
C TYR A 494 -39.19 6.45 -16.77
N GLU A 495 -40.20 6.51 -15.91
CA GLU A 495 -41.17 7.60 -15.88
C GLU A 495 -41.17 8.25 -14.49
N VAL A 496 -41.58 9.51 -14.43
CA VAL A 496 -41.72 10.24 -13.16
C VAL A 496 -43.20 10.54 -12.90
N ILE A 497 -43.65 10.14 -11.72
CA ILE A 497 -45.01 10.35 -11.20
C ILE A 497 -44.92 11.22 -9.96
N ILE A 498 -45.41 12.45 -10.07
CA ILE A 498 -45.54 13.39 -8.96
C ILE A 498 -46.86 13.11 -8.25
N ALA A 499 -46.79 12.58 -7.04
CA ALA A 499 -47.93 12.36 -6.18
C ALA A 499 -48.15 13.63 -5.35
N ASP A 500 -48.95 14.57 -5.84
CA ASP A 500 -49.13 15.89 -5.23
C ASP A 500 -50.32 15.89 -4.25
N ASP A 501 -50.02 16.04 -2.96
CA ASP A 501 -50.99 15.93 -1.85
C ASP A 501 -51.64 17.28 -1.50
N MET A 502 -52.16 17.97 -2.51
CA MET A 502 -52.78 19.31 -2.40
C MET A 502 -51.77 20.42 -2.04
N SER A 503 -50.67 20.50 -2.77
CA SER A 503 -49.72 21.63 -2.65
C SER A 503 -50.37 22.99 -2.95
N THR A 504 -49.83 24.03 -2.33
CA THR A 504 -50.30 25.42 -2.41
C THR A 504 -49.25 26.40 -2.97
N ASP A 505 -48.02 25.91 -3.18
CA ASP A 505 -46.91 26.66 -3.77
C ASP A 505 -46.83 26.44 -5.30
N GLU A 506 -45.68 26.81 -5.89
CA GLU A 506 -45.40 26.69 -7.33
C GLU A 506 -45.53 25.26 -7.87
N THR A 507 -45.59 24.24 -7.00
CA THR A 507 -45.88 22.86 -7.39
C THR A 507 -47.20 22.76 -8.16
N ILE A 508 -48.21 23.60 -7.86
CA ILE A 508 -49.50 23.63 -8.59
C ILE A 508 -49.25 23.80 -10.09
N ASP A 509 -48.27 24.62 -10.44
CA ASP A 509 -47.91 25.02 -11.78
C ASP A 509 -46.69 24.26 -12.34
N ILE A 510 -46.38 23.07 -11.80
CA ILE A 510 -45.25 22.21 -12.22
C ILE A 510 -45.13 22.02 -13.74
N GLN A 511 -46.27 21.96 -14.46
CA GLN A 511 -46.28 21.80 -15.92
C GLN A 511 -45.69 23.00 -16.68
N ASN A 512 -45.61 24.17 -16.05
CA ASN A 512 -44.96 25.35 -16.62
C ASN A 512 -43.42 25.25 -16.59
N TYR A 513 -42.88 24.31 -15.82
CA TYR A 513 -41.44 24.15 -15.60
C TYR A 513 -40.91 22.79 -16.07
N VAL A 514 -41.78 21.80 -16.21
CA VAL A 514 -41.39 20.41 -16.45
C VAL A 514 -42.31 19.73 -17.46
N ASP A 515 -41.74 19.24 -18.56
CA ASP A 515 -42.44 18.45 -19.58
C ASP A 515 -42.36 16.94 -19.29
N ASN A 516 -43.39 16.21 -19.72
CA ASN A 516 -43.47 14.74 -19.73
C ASN A 516 -43.38 14.05 -18.35
N VAL A 517 -43.70 14.78 -17.27
CA VAL A 517 -43.97 14.18 -15.96
C VAL A 517 -45.47 13.95 -15.77
N ARG A 518 -45.84 12.88 -15.05
CA ARG A 518 -47.24 12.60 -14.69
C ARG A 518 -47.54 13.19 -13.33
N VAL A 519 -48.56 14.02 -13.22
CA VAL A 519 -49.00 14.59 -11.94
C VAL A 519 -50.30 13.93 -11.51
N VAL A 520 -50.29 13.31 -10.33
CA VAL A 520 -51.45 12.67 -9.71
C VAL A 520 -51.99 13.62 -8.64
N ARG A 521 -53.16 14.18 -8.91
CA ARG A 521 -53.95 15.02 -7.99
C ARG A 521 -55.38 14.52 -8.00
N ASP A 522 -55.96 14.28 -6.84
CA ASP A 522 -57.36 13.83 -6.72
C ASP A 522 -58.23 14.73 -5.85
N GLY A 523 -57.71 15.92 -5.49
CA GLY A 523 -58.47 16.94 -4.77
C GLY A 523 -58.59 16.69 -3.27
N VAL A 524 -57.91 15.68 -2.71
CA VAL A 524 -57.97 15.31 -1.29
C VAL A 524 -56.56 15.26 -0.71
N ASN A 525 -56.32 15.92 0.43
CA ASN A 525 -55.09 15.72 1.20
C ASN A 525 -55.19 14.39 1.95
N ARG A 526 -54.40 13.40 1.53
CA ARG A 526 -54.41 12.02 2.03
C ARG A 526 -53.28 11.73 3.01
N GLY A 527 -52.27 12.58 3.10
CA GLY A 527 -51.02 12.30 3.78
C GLY A 527 -50.12 11.36 2.98
N PHE A 528 -48.84 11.31 3.39
CA PHE A 528 -47.75 10.61 2.70
C PHE A 528 -48.10 9.19 2.24
N LEU A 529 -48.47 8.31 3.19
CA LEU A 529 -48.67 6.89 2.92
C LEU A 529 -49.78 6.62 1.89
N LEU A 530 -50.95 7.22 2.10
CA LEU A 530 -52.11 7.01 1.24
C LEU A 530 -51.92 7.65 -0.14
N ASN A 531 -51.18 8.77 -0.21
CA ASN A 531 -50.84 9.42 -1.47
C ASN A 531 -49.87 8.56 -2.30
N CYS A 532 -48.83 7.99 -1.67
CA CYS A 532 -47.94 7.02 -2.31
C CYS A 532 -48.71 5.81 -2.87
N ASN A 533 -49.60 5.21 -2.07
CA ASN A 533 -50.45 4.10 -2.52
C ASN A 533 -51.35 4.48 -3.71
N ASN A 534 -51.88 5.71 -3.71
CA ASN A 534 -52.72 6.18 -4.80
C ASN A 534 -51.95 6.37 -6.11
N ALA A 535 -50.78 7.01 -6.04
CA ALA A 535 -49.92 7.22 -7.20
C ALA A 535 -49.36 5.92 -7.76
N ALA A 536 -49.04 4.95 -6.90
CA ALA A 536 -48.54 3.63 -7.31
C ALA A 536 -49.52 2.86 -8.20
N ARG A 537 -50.83 3.09 -8.09
CA ARG A 537 -51.83 2.49 -9.00
C ARG A 537 -51.68 2.95 -10.44
N GLN A 538 -50.99 4.07 -10.68
CA GLN A 538 -50.78 4.65 -12.01
C GLN A 538 -49.41 4.30 -12.61
N ALA A 539 -48.55 3.61 -11.86
CA ALA A 539 -47.25 3.17 -12.31
C ALA A 539 -47.37 2.16 -13.47
N ARG A 540 -46.52 2.29 -14.49
CA ARG A 540 -46.40 1.33 -15.60
C ARG A 540 -45.13 0.47 -15.53
N GLY A 541 -44.15 0.90 -14.75
CA GLY A 541 -42.84 0.26 -14.64
C GLY A 541 -42.90 -1.18 -14.18
N LYS A 542 -41.91 -1.98 -14.58
CA LYS A 542 -41.66 -3.31 -13.99
C LYS A 542 -41.31 -3.20 -12.51
N TYR A 543 -40.67 -2.09 -12.13
CA TYR A 543 -40.34 -1.75 -10.75
C TYR A 543 -40.97 -0.40 -10.36
N ILE A 544 -41.30 -0.26 -9.09
CA ILE A 544 -41.72 1.01 -8.48
C ILE A 544 -40.55 1.52 -7.64
N PHE A 545 -40.19 2.79 -7.83
CA PHE A 545 -39.22 3.47 -6.98
C PHE A 545 -39.91 4.60 -6.21
N PHE A 546 -39.89 4.57 -4.87
CA PHE A 546 -40.32 5.70 -4.06
C PHE A 546 -39.13 6.57 -3.71
N LEU A 547 -39.21 7.86 -4.06
CA LEU A 547 -38.16 8.85 -3.84
C LEU A 547 -38.77 10.09 -3.18
N ASN A 548 -38.29 10.50 -2.00
CA ASN A 548 -38.76 11.73 -1.38
C ASN A 548 -38.37 12.97 -2.21
N ASN A 549 -39.18 14.03 -2.14
CA ASN A 549 -38.92 15.27 -2.89
C ASN A 549 -37.73 16.09 -2.35
N ASP A 550 -37.36 15.90 -1.09
CA ASP A 550 -36.20 16.51 -0.42
C ASP A 550 -34.92 15.67 -0.60
N THR A 551 -34.70 15.16 -1.82
CA THR A 551 -33.53 14.32 -2.17
C THR A 551 -32.76 14.85 -3.38
N ASN A 552 -31.50 14.43 -3.48
CA ASN A 552 -30.66 14.65 -4.66
C ASN A 552 -29.90 13.36 -5.01
N VAL A 553 -30.21 12.78 -6.17
CA VAL A 553 -29.67 11.49 -6.60
C VAL A 553 -28.30 11.66 -7.26
N GLN A 554 -27.35 10.77 -6.98
CA GLN A 554 -25.98 10.82 -7.51
C GLN A 554 -25.83 9.93 -8.76
N PRO A 555 -24.73 10.03 -9.54
CA PRO A 555 -24.51 9.15 -10.70
C PRO A 555 -24.66 7.66 -10.36
N GLU A 556 -25.14 6.87 -11.32
CA GLU A 556 -25.38 5.41 -11.22
C GLU A 556 -26.39 4.96 -10.15
N TRP A 557 -27.12 5.89 -9.51
CA TRP A 557 -28.03 5.55 -8.43
C TRP A 557 -29.12 4.53 -8.84
N LEU A 558 -29.75 4.73 -9.99
CA LEU A 558 -30.87 3.88 -10.43
C LEU A 558 -30.39 2.60 -11.12
N SER A 559 -29.40 2.70 -12.00
CA SER A 559 -28.90 1.54 -12.77
C SER A 559 -28.31 0.47 -11.86
N SER A 560 -27.57 0.88 -10.81
CA SER A 560 -27.01 -0.07 -9.82
C SER A 560 -28.09 -0.81 -9.02
N LEU A 561 -29.22 -0.17 -8.69
CA LEU A 561 -30.37 -0.81 -8.03
C LEU A 561 -31.07 -1.80 -8.97
N VAL A 562 -31.30 -1.40 -10.23
CA VAL A 562 -31.94 -2.24 -11.24
C VAL A 562 -31.08 -3.48 -11.52
N HIS A 563 -29.77 -3.32 -11.74
CA HIS A 563 -28.87 -4.45 -11.93
C HIS A 563 -28.89 -5.41 -10.73
N LEU A 564 -28.89 -4.87 -9.50
CA LEU A 564 -28.93 -5.70 -8.31
C LEU A 564 -30.25 -6.48 -8.20
N ILE A 565 -31.41 -5.83 -8.33
CA ILE A 565 -32.71 -6.52 -8.20
C ILE A 565 -32.92 -7.54 -9.32
N GLU A 566 -32.34 -7.32 -10.52
CA GLU A 566 -32.40 -8.27 -11.64
C GLU A 566 -31.43 -9.45 -11.51
N SER A 567 -30.33 -9.29 -10.79
CA SER A 567 -29.32 -10.34 -10.61
C SER A 567 -29.87 -11.62 -9.95
N ASN A 568 -30.95 -11.51 -9.17
CA ASN A 568 -31.57 -12.65 -8.51
C ASN A 568 -33.08 -12.42 -8.30
N SER A 569 -33.90 -13.35 -8.81
CA SER A 569 -35.36 -13.28 -8.70
C SER A 569 -35.88 -13.31 -7.25
N LYS A 570 -35.07 -13.77 -6.28
CA LYS A 570 -35.40 -13.73 -4.85
C LYS A 570 -35.19 -12.35 -4.21
N ILE A 571 -34.63 -11.36 -4.90
CA ILE A 571 -34.52 -9.99 -4.38
C ILE A 571 -35.82 -9.26 -4.68
N GLY A 572 -36.55 -8.88 -3.63
CA GLY A 572 -37.86 -8.23 -3.75
C GLY A 572 -37.82 -6.72 -3.60
N MET A 573 -36.85 -6.21 -2.82
CA MET A 573 -36.69 -4.80 -2.49
C MET A 573 -35.21 -4.45 -2.38
N VAL A 574 -34.81 -3.30 -2.93
CA VAL A 574 -33.45 -2.76 -2.81
C VAL A 574 -33.47 -1.27 -2.49
N GLY A 575 -32.43 -0.78 -1.82
CA GLY A 575 -32.36 0.58 -1.33
C GLY A 575 -31.02 1.27 -1.54
N SER A 576 -31.06 2.60 -1.59
CA SER A 576 -29.88 3.45 -1.69
C SER A 576 -29.21 3.68 -0.34
N LYS A 577 -27.89 3.89 -0.35
CA LYS A 577 -27.14 4.49 0.76
C LYS A 577 -27.50 5.97 0.84
N LEU A 578 -27.93 6.43 2.02
CA LEU A 578 -28.32 7.81 2.26
C LEU A 578 -27.18 8.59 2.90
N ILE A 579 -26.93 9.80 2.40
CA ILE A 579 -25.95 10.74 2.94
C ILE A 579 -26.59 12.09 3.22
N TYR A 580 -26.07 12.79 4.23
CA TYR A 580 -26.45 14.16 4.49
C TYR A 580 -25.83 15.11 3.44
N PRO A 581 -26.40 16.31 3.25
CA PRO A 581 -25.81 17.34 2.38
C PRO A 581 -24.40 17.79 2.78
N ASP A 582 -24.02 17.58 4.05
CA ASP A 582 -22.67 17.86 4.56
C ASP A 582 -21.66 16.73 4.32
N GLY A 583 -22.09 15.65 3.68
CA GLY A 583 -21.29 14.49 3.30
C GLY A 583 -21.18 13.40 4.35
N ARG A 584 -21.79 13.54 5.53
CA ARG A 584 -21.80 12.46 6.54
C ARG A 584 -22.80 11.37 6.19
N GLN A 585 -22.53 10.14 6.64
CA GLN A 585 -23.43 9.01 6.47
C GLN A 585 -24.75 9.26 7.21
N GLN A 586 -25.87 9.06 6.54
CA GLN A 586 -27.19 9.12 7.15
C GLN A 586 -27.70 7.71 7.45
N GLU A 587 -27.68 6.82 6.46
CA GLU A 587 -28.14 5.43 6.60
C GLU A 587 -27.48 4.52 5.56
N ALA A 588 -26.86 3.43 6.03
CA ALA A 588 -26.32 2.34 5.21
C ALA A 588 -27.08 1.05 5.54
N GLY A 589 -28.40 1.11 5.37
CA GLY A 589 -29.35 0.09 5.81
C GLY A 589 -29.89 0.34 7.21
N GLY A 590 -31.13 -0.07 7.44
CA GLY A 590 -31.78 0.03 8.74
C GLY A 590 -31.71 -1.28 9.52
N ILE A 591 -31.51 -1.18 10.84
CA ILE A 591 -31.64 -2.28 11.80
C ILE A 591 -32.93 -2.08 12.59
N ILE A 592 -33.71 -3.14 12.77
CA ILE A 592 -34.82 -3.17 13.72
C ILE A 592 -34.42 -4.05 14.90
N TRP A 593 -34.61 -3.55 16.11
CA TRP A 593 -34.35 -4.31 17.34
C TRP A 593 -35.58 -5.08 17.80
N GLU A 594 -35.39 -6.02 18.73
CA GLU A 594 -36.45 -6.83 19.33
C GLU A 594 -37.62 -5.99 19.88
N ASP A 595 -37.35 -4.81 20.42
CA ASP A 595 -38.35 -3.88 20.96
C ASP A 595 -39.04 -3.02 19.88
N ALA A 596 -38.84 -3.34 18.59
CA ALA A 596 -39.25 -2.56 17.42
C ALA A 596 -38.62 -1.16 17.29
N SER A 597 -37.56 -0.83 18.05
CA SER A 597 -36.83 0.40 17.78
C SER A 597 -36.01 0.27 16.49
N GLY A 598 -35.99 1.33 15.69
CA GLY A 598 -35.20 1.41 14.47
C GLY A 598 -33.87 2.12 14.69
N TRP A 599 -32.83 1.67 14.00
CA TRP A 599 -31.52 2.31 13.98
C TRP A 599 -31.03 2.44 12.54
N ASN A 600 -30.88 3.68 12.09
CA ASN A 600 -30.24 4.03 10.82
C ASN A 600 -28.74 3.77 10.94
N TYR A 601 -28.27 2.64 10.42
CA TYR A 601 -26.89 2.19 10.64
C TYR A 601 -25.89 3.16 9.98
N GLY A 602 -24.86 3.55 10.73
CA GLY A 602 -23.85 4.52 10.31
C GLY A 602 -24.25 6.00 10.42
N ARG A 603 -25.37 6.34 11.08
CA ARG A 603 -25.80 7.75 11.24
C ARG A 603 -24.70 8.64 11.85
N LEU A 604 -24.40 9.75 11.15
CA LEU A 604 -23.35 10.74 11.44
C LEU A 604 -21.91 10.22 11.36
N ASP A 605 -21.71 9.00 10.87
CA ASP A 605 -20.40 8.40 10.69
C ASP A 605 -19.81 8.75 9.32
N ASP A 606 -18.60 8.26 9.08
CA ASP A 606 -17.91 8.33 7.80
C ASP A 606 -18.52 7.33 6.78
N PRO A 607 -19.06 7.81 5.64
CA PRO A 607 -19.73 6.96 4.65
C PRO A 607 -18.80 6.02 3.85
N GLU A 608 -17.49 6.17 3.94
CA GLU A 608 -16.51 5.40 3.16
C GLU A 608 -15.94 4.19 3.91
N LYS A 609 -16.28 4.05 5.19
CA LYS A 609 -15.89 2.87 5.97
C LYS A 609 -16.33 1.56 5.32
N PRO A 610 -15.49 0.51 5.33
CA PRO A 610 -15.79 -0.79 4.75
C PRO A 610 -17.17 -1.36 5.07
N GLU A 611 -17.62 -1.23 6.32
CA GLU A 611 -18.89 -1.77 6.82
C GLU A 611 -20.15 -1.19 6.15
N TYR A 612 -20.03 -0.08 5.44
CA TYR A 612 -21.12 0.61 4.74
C TYR A 612 -21.09 0.41 3.22
N ASN A 613 -20.03 -0.21 2.68
CA ASN A 613 -19.71 -0.15 1.25
C ASN A 613 -19.75 -1.51 0.51
N TYR A 614 -20.47 -2.50 1.04
CA TYR A 614 -20.76 -3.77 0.33
C TYR A 614 -22.26 -4.04 0.23
N VAL A 615 -22.67 -4.80 -0.78
CA VAL A 615 -24.06 -5.21 -0.96
C VAL A 615 -24.44 -6.19 0.15
N LYS A 616 -25.51 -5.90 0.90
CA LYS A 616 -25.89 -6.70 2.07
C LYS A 616 -27.38 -6.75 2.31
N GLU A 617 -27.83 -7.82 2.96
CA GLU A 617 -29.21 -7.96 3.45
C GLU A 617 -29.42 -7.08 4.67
N VAL A 618 -30.56 -6.39 4.74
CA VAL A 618 -30.88 -5.47 5.85
C VAL A 618 -32.31 -5.68 6.33
N ASP A 619 -32.65 -5.15 7.51
CA ASP A 619 -34.00 -5.33 8.05
C ASP A 619 -35.04 -4.49 7.31
N TYR A 620 -34.64 -3.27 6.94
CA TYR A 620 -35.42 -2.34 6.14
C TYR A 620 -34.51 -1.32 5.43
N ILE A 621 -35.10 -0.58 4.50
CA ILE A 621 -34.52 0.62 3.88
C ILE A 621 -35.51 1.76 4.15
N SER A 622 -35.01 2.93 4.51
CA SER A 622 -35.87 4.11 4.68
C SER A 622 -36.65 4.45 3.41
N GLY A 623 -37.93 4.79 3.56
CA GLY A 623 -38.84 5.17 2.47
C GLY A 623 -38.40 6.38 1.63
N ALA A 624 -37.27 7.02 1.96
CA ALA A 624 -36.67 8.09 1.18
C ALA A 624 -36.17 7.65 -0.21
N ALA A 625 -35.72 6.39 -0.37
CA ALA A 625 -35.13 5.90 -1.62
C ALA A 625 -35.22 4.35 -1.72
N ILE A 626 -36.38 3.82 -2.12
CA ILE A 626 -36.64 2.38 -2.20
C ILE A 626 -37.13 1.93 -3.59
N LEU A 627 -36.54 0.85 -4.12
CA LEU A 627 -37.01 0.14 -5.32
C LEU A 627 -37.67 -1.18 -4.91
N VAL A 628 -38.87 -1.45 -5.42
CA VAL A 628 -39.61 -2.71 -5.19
C VAL A 628 -40.14 -3.27 -6.50
N ARG A 629 -40.23 -4.61 -6.60
CA ARG A 629 -40.90 -5.24 -7.75
C ARG A 629 -42.38 -4.88 -7.78
N HIS A 630 -42.88 -4.49 -8.95
CA HIS A 630 -44.25 -4.00 -9.06
C HIS A 630 -45.29 -5.13 -8.89
N ASP A 631 -44.99 -6.34 -9.34
CA ASP A 631 -45.82 -7.52 -9.07
C ASP A 631 -45.90 -7.83 -7.57
N LEU A 632 -44.77 -7.79 -6.87
CA LEU A 632 -44.70 -7.98 -5.42
C LEU A 632 -45.45 -6.86 -4.67
N TRP A 633 -45.32 -5.61 -5.10
CA TRP A 633 -46.09 -4.50 -4.55
C TRP A 633 -47.60 -4.72 -4.65
N LYS A 634 -48.08 -5.23 -5.79
CA LYS A 634 -49.50 -5.58 -5.98
C LYS A 634 -49.94 -6.75 -5.10
N GLU A 635 -49.08 -7.74 -4.91
CA GLU A 635 -49.35 -8.89 -4.04
C GLU A 635 -49.47 -8.48 -2.57
N ILE A 636 -48.58 -7.59 -2.11
CA ILE A 636 -48.60 -7.05 -0.73
C ILE A 636 -49.81 -6.13 -0.51
N GLY A 637 -50.23 -5.39 -1.54
CA GLY A 637 -51.34 -4.43 -1.47
C GLY A 637 -50.91 -2.99 -1.17
N GLY A 638 -49.61 -2.70 -1.27
CA GLY A 638 -49.00 -1.40 -1.01
C GLY A 638 -48.60 -1.18 0.45
N PHE A 639 -48.37 0.08 0.83
CA PHE A 639 -48.09 0.42 2.22
C PHE A 639 -49.31 0.16 3.11
N ASP A 640 -49.07 -0.40 4.29
CA ASP A 640 -50.13 -0.81 5.19
C ASP A 640 -50.79 0.39 5.88
N GLU A 641 -52.10 0.56 5.66
CA GLU A 641 -52.87 1.71 6.14
C GLU A 641 -52.95 1.79 7.68
N ARG A 642 -52.54 0.76 8.42
CA ARG A 642 -52.38 0.83 9.89
C ARG A 642 -51.41 1.94 10.34
N PHE A 643 -50.46 2.30 9.50
CA PHE A 643 -49.39 3.26 9.79
C PHE A 643 -49.68 4.68 9.29
N VAL A 644 -50.91 4.97 8.84
CA VAL A 644 -51.32 6.34 8.45
C VAL A 644 -51.09 7.33 9.61
N PRO A 645 -50.55 8.54 9.34
CA PRO A 645 -50.18 9.07 8.02
C PRO A 645 -48.76 8.75 7.52
N ALA A 646 -47.83 8.36 8.40
CA ALA A 646 -46.42 8.04 8.11
C ALA A 646 -45.70 7.38 9.31
N TYR A 647 -44.45 6.99 9.11
CA TYR A 647 -43.55 6.19 9.98
C TYR A 647 -43.96 4.72 10.15
N PHE A 648 -42.97 3.83 9.99
CA PHE A 648 -43.04 2.36 9.99
C PHE A 648 -43.66 1.72 8.72
N GLU A 649 -44.17 2.49 7.76
CA GLU A 649 -44.68 1.95 6.49
C GLU A 649 -43.59 1.27 5.65
N ASP A 650 -42.39 1.82 5.65
CA ASP A 650 -41.20 1.32 4.95
C ASP A 650 -40.64 0.06 5.62
N SER A 651 -40.54 0.09 6.95
CA SER A 651 -40.16 -1.05 7.78
C SER A 651 -41.16 -2.20 7.61
N ASP A 652 -42.45 -1.90 7.61
CA ASP A 652 -43.50 -2.90 7.44
C ASP A 652 -43.47 -3.54 6.05
N LEU A 653 -43.30 -2.73 5.01
CA LEU A 653 -43.11 -3.23 3.65
C LEU A 653 -41.93 -4.21 3.58
N ALA A 654 -40.78 -3.86 4.16
CA ALA A 654 -39.61 -4.73 4.19
C ALA A 654 -39.87 -6.06 4.93
N PHE A 655 -40.66 -6.04 6.00
CA PHE A 655 -41.06 -7.26 6.73
C PHE A 655 -42.04 -8.12 5.92
N GLU A 656 -43.02 -7.53 5.22
CA GLU A 656 -43.93 -8.28 4.34
C GLU A 656 -43.17 -8.90 3.14
N VAL A 657 -42.24 -8.15 2.53
CA VAL A 657 -41.34 -8.68 1.47
C VAL A 657 -40.59 -9.92 1.97
N ARG A 658 -39.99 -9.84 3.16
CA ARG A 658 -39.26 -10.97 3.76
C ARG A 658 -40.17 -12.14 4.14
N LYS A 659 -41.37 -11.86 4.64
CA LYS A 659 -42.37 -12.89 4.96
C LYS A 659 -42.80 -13.69 3.74
N LEU A 660 -42.80 -13.08 2.55
CA LEU A 660 -43.05 -13.76 1.26
C LEU A 660 -41.82 -14.52 0.73
N GLY A 661 -40.70 -14.54 1.47
CA GLY A 661 -39.48 -15.27 1.12
C GLY A 661 -38.50 -14.51 0.23
N TYR A 662 -38.74 -13.21 0.00
CA TYR A 662 -37.83 -12.34 -0.75
C TYR A 662 -36.79 -11.68 0.16
N LYS A 663 -35.70 -11.21 -0.46
CA LYS A 663 -34.63 -10.45 0.20
C LYS A 663 -34.83 -8.95 0.07
N VAL A 664 -34.35 -8.23 1.09
CA VAL A 664 -34.24 -6.77 1.14
C VAL A 664 -32.76 -6.42 1.19
N LEU A 665 -32.23 -5.69 0.19
CA LEU A 665 -30.80 -5.39 0.09
C LEU A 665 -30.48 -3.90 0.08
N LEU A 666 -29.36 -3.53 0.68
CA LEU A 666 -28.70 -2.25 0.46
C LEU A 666 -27.78 -2.34 -0.77
N GLN A 667 -27.85 -1.33 -1.65
CA GLN A 667 -26.91 -1.11 -2.75
C GLN A 667 -26.06 0.14 -2.46
N PRO A 668 -24.81 -0.01 -1.96
CA PRO A 668 -23.98 1.14 -1.58
C PRO A 668 -23.49 2.00 -2.75
N ARG A 669 -23.47 1.49 -3.99
CA ARG A 669 -23.20 2.31 -5.19
C ARG A 669 -24.34 3.27 -5.50
N SER A 670 -25.55 2.96 -5.04
CA SER A 670 -26.69 3.85 -5.17
C SER A 670 -26.66 4.86 -4.04
N VAL A 671 -26.17 6.07 -4.32
CA VAL A 671 -26.04 7.13 -3.31
C VAL A 671 -27.11 8.19 -3.54
N VAL A 672 -27.83 8.54 -2.49
CA VAL A 672 -28.84 9.61 -2.49
C VAL A 672 -28.57 10.56 -1.33
N VAL A 673 -28.49 11.85 -1.64
CA VAL A 673 -28.43 12.91 -0.63
C VAL A 673 -29.84 13.20 -0.16
N HIS A 674 -30.08 13.26 1.14
CA HIS A 674 -31.41 13.52 1.69
C HIS A 674 -31.36 14.64 2.75
N PHE A 675 -32.17 15.67 2.54
CA PHE A 675 -32.20 16.90 3.34
C PHE A 675 -33.13 16.77 4.56
N GLU A 676 -32.93 15.74 5.39
CA GLU A 676 -33.80 15.34 6.52
C GLU A 676 -34.34 16.50 7.36
N GLY A 677 -35.65 16.50 7.63
CA GLY A 677 -36.31 17.44 8.56
C GLY A 677 -36.98 18.64 7.91
N ILE A 678 -36.87 18.80 6.59
CA ILE A 678 -37.50 19.89 5.82
C ILE A 678 -38.99 19.63 5.58
N SER A 679 -39.36 18.38 5.34
CA SER A 679 -40.73 17.95 5.06
C SER A 679 -41.58 17.74 6.34
N HIS A 680 -40.97 17.49 7.52
CA HIS A 680 -41.71 17.00 8.71
C HIS A 680 -41.34 17.60 10.09
N GLY A 681 -40.40 18.56 10.19
CA GLY A 681 -40.04 19.21 11.46
C GLY A 681 -39.17 18.36 12.41
N THR A 682 -38.71 18.94 13.53
CA THR A 682 -37.71 18.36 14.46
C THR A 682 -38.23 17.97 15.85
N ASP A 683 -39.48 18.29 16.19
CA ASP A 683 -40.07 18.01 17.51
C ASP A 683 -40.74 16.63 17.56
N LEU A 684 -40.48 15.84 18.61
CA LEU A 684 -41.11 14.54 18.87
C LEU A 684 -42.41 14.68 19.69
N GLY A 685 -42.67 15.85 20.30
CA GLY A 685 -43.84 16.12 21.13
C GLY A 685 -45.07 16.66 20.38
N SER A 686 -44.92 17.04 19.11
CA SER A 686 -45.99 17.58 18.26
C SER A 686 -45.75 17.31 16.76
N GLY A 687 -46.80 17.27 15.94
CA GLY A 687 -46.69 17.07 14.48
C GLY A 687 -46.59 15.60 14.02
N ILE A 688 -46.22 15.38 12.75
CA ILE A 688 -46.21 14.06 12.09
C ILE A 688 -45.24 13.07 12.77
N LYS A 689 -44.14 13.54 13.40
CA LYS A 689 -43.18 12.70 14.15
C LYS A 689 -43.75 12.03 15.41
N SER A 690 -44.83 12.55 15.99
CA SER A 690 -45.51 11.90 17.13
C SER A 690 -46.08 10.52 16.79
N TYR A 691 -46.39 10.27 15.50
CA TYR A 691 -46.85 8.98 15.03
C TYR A 691 -45.76 7.91 15.09
N GLN A 692 -44.48 8.26 15.15
CA GLN A 692 -43.38 7.29 15.31
C GLN A 692 -43.54 6.45 16.58
N VAL A 693 -43.98 7.05 17.70
CA VAL A 693 -44.21 6.33 18.96
C VAL A 693 -45.44 5.42 18.87
N GLN A 694 -46.55 5.94 18.34
CA GLN A 694 -47.79 5.17 18.21
C GLN A 694 -47.67 4.02 17.21
N ASN A 695 -47.01 4.27 16.08
CA ASN A 695 -46.81 3.27 15.03
C ASN A 695 -45.76 2.24 15.42
N LYS A 696 -44.78 2.58 16.29
CA LYS A 696 -43.88 1.59 16.91
C LYS A 696 -44.67 0.52 17.66
N GLU A 697 -45.66 0.91 18.47
CA GLU A 697 -46.50 -0.05 19.20
C GLU A 697 -47.33 -0.93 18.25
N LYS A 698 -47.91 -0.35 17.19
CA LYS A 698 -48.63 -1.11 16.15
C LYS A 698 -47.72 -2.10 15.44
N PHE A 699 -46.50 -1.68 15.11
CA PHE A 699 -45.50 -2.51 14.44
C PHE A 699 -45.05 -3.66 15.34
N LEU A 700 -44.72 -3.36 16.60
CA LEU A 700 -44.40 -4.36 17.61
C LEU A 700 -45.53 -5.39 17.75
N ASN A 701 -46.78 -4.93 17.87
CA ASN A 701 -47.94 -5.83 17.97
C ASN A 701 -48.12 -6.72 16.73
N LYS A 702 -47.91 -6.17 15.53
CA LYS A 702 -48.00 -6.92 14.26
C LYS A 702 -46.89 -7.97 14.14
N TRP A 703 -45.65 -7.60 14.48
CA TRP A 703 -44.45 -8.39 14.20
C TRP A 703 -43.79 -9.02 15.43
N ASN A 704 -44.45 -9.00 16.59
CA ASN A 704 -43.89 -9.44 17.87
C ASN A 704 -43.18 -10.80 17.78
N SER A 705 -43.81 -11.78 17.11
CA SER A 705 -43.23 -13.10 16.93
C SER A 705 -41.97 -13.10 16.05
N VAL A 706 -41.91 -12.26 15.02
CA VAL A 706 -40.72 -12.16 14.15
C VAL A 706 -39.59 -11.46 14.91
N LEU A 707 -39.90 -10.36 15.59
CA LEU A 707 -38.95 -9.57 16.37
C LEU A 707 -38.28 -10.39 17.47
N THR A 708 -39.07 -11.08 18.30
CA THR A 708 -38.54 -11.94 19.40
C THR A 708 -37.70 -13.12 18.93
N HIS A 709 -37.91 -13.65 17.73
CA HIS A 709 -37.19 -14.84 17.25
C HIS A 709 -35.98 -14.48 16.36
N GLN A 710 -36.10 -13.42 15.55
CA GLN A 710 -35.15 -13.11 14.48
C GLN A 710 -34.32 -11.84 14.71
N HIS A 711 -34.64 -11.02 15.71
CA HIS A 711 -33.93 -9.77 16.00
C HIS A 711 -33.24 -9.84 17.38
N PHE A 712 -32.28 -8.95 17.60
CA PHE A 712 -31.50 -8.88 18.84
C PHE A 712 -32.06 -7.81 19.79
N PRO A 713 -31.75 -7.89 21.09
CA PRO A 713 -31.89 -6.75 22.00
C PRO A 713 -31.17 -5.51 21.45
N ASN A 714 -31.68 -4.33 21.81
CA ASN A 714 -31.19 -3.08 21.25
C ASN A 714 -29.68 -2.91 21.49
N ALA A 715 -28.95 -2.61 20.41
CA ALA A 715 -27.50 -2.37 20.39
C ALA A 715 -26.62 -3.59 20.72
N GLU A 716 -27.18 -4.78 20.80
CA GLU A 716 -26.43 -6.01 20.97
C GLU A 716 -26.15 -6.68 19.62
N HIS A 717 -25.00 -7.36 19.52
CA HIS A 717 -24.61 -8.12 18.32
C HIS A 717 -24.72 -7.33 17.00
N VAL A 718 -24.37 -6.04 17.01
CA VAL A 718 -24.44 -5.14 15.85
C VAL A 718 -23.75 -5.73 14.61
N PHE A 719 -22.66 -6.47 14.79
CA PHE A 719 -21.96 -7.18 13.71
C PHE A 719 -22.87 -8.10 12.90
N TRP A 720 -23.74 -8.88 13.57
CA TRP A 720 -24.71 -9.75 12.91
C TRP A 720 -25.97 -9.00 12.47
N ALA A 721 -26.38 -7.99 13.24
CA ALA A 721 -27.62 -7.26 12.98
C ALA A 721 -27.54 -6.41 11.70
N ARG A 722 -26.39 -5.78 11.43
CA ARG A 722 -26.21 -4.83 10.31
C ARG A 722 -26.33 -5.43 8.90
N ASP A 723 -26.18 -6.73 8.76
CA ASP A 723 -26.18 -7.45 7.48
C ASP A 723 -26.94 -8.80 7.53
N ARG A 724 -27.72 -9.01 8.60
CA ARG A 724 -28.50 -10.23 8.86
C ARG A 724 -27.69 -11.52 8.73
N SER A 725 -26.46 -11.52 9.28
CA SER A 725 -25.53 -12.65 9.18
C SER A 725 -25.58 -13.64 10.35
N ARG A 726 -26.49 -13.48 11.32
CA ARG A 726 -26.64 -14.39 12.50
C ARG A 726 -26.62 -15.87 12.14
N ASP A 727 -27.37 -16.26 11.12
CA ASP A 727 -27.54 -17.66 10.70
C ASP A 727 -26.57 -18.06 9.58
N LYS A 728 -25.61 -17.19 9.25
CA LYS A 728 -24.57 -17.43 8.25
C LYS A 728 -23.25 -17.70 8.95
N LYS A 729 -22.52 -18.69 8.45
CA LYS A 729 -21.13 -18.91 8.87
C LYS A 729 -20.24 -17.82 8.28
N THR A 730 -19.38 -17.24 9.10
CA THR A 730 -18.49 -16.16 8.68
C THR A 730 -17.07 -16.68 8.43
N VAL A 731 -16.54 -16.40 7.24
CA VAL A 731 -15.15 -16.66 6.86
C VAL A 731 -14.39 -15.37 6.64
N VAL A 732 -13.22 -15.25 7.26
CA VAL A 732 -12.26 -14.19 6.95
C VAL A 732 -11.17 -14.76 6.05
N ILE A 733 -11.00 -14.16 4.88
CA ILE A 733 -9.98 -14.52 3.91
C ILE A 733 -8.87 -13.48 3.97
N VAL A 734 -7.62 -13.92 4.13
CA VAL A 734 -6.45 -13.04 4.18
C VAL A 734 -5.52 -13.35 3.01
N ASP A 735 -5.13 -12.33 2.26
CA ASP A 735 -4.13 -12.41 1.19
C ASP A 735 -3.28 -11.13 1.17
N HIS A 736 -2.24 -11.07 0.34
CA HIS A 736 -1.34 -9.91 0.25
C HIS A 736 -2.04 -8.63 -0.23
N TYR A 737 -3.04 -8.75 -1.11
CA TYR A 737 -3.93 -7.68 -1.58
C TYR A 737 -5.24 -8.27 -2.17
N VAL A 738 -6.23 -7.42 -2.49
CA VAL A 738 -7.47 -7.87 -3.17
C VAL A 738 -7.17 -8.57 -4.50
N PRO A 739 -7.70 -9.78 -4.76
CA PRO A 739 -7.27 -10.61 -5.87
C PRO A 739 -7.46 -9.93 -7.23
N HIS A 740 -6.35 -9.71 -7.93
CA HIS A 740 -6.34 -9.29 -9.32
C HIS A 740 -6.55 -10.52 -10.22
N TYR A 741 -7.80 -10.96 -10.34
CA TYR A 741 -8.15 -12.25 -10.96
C TYR A 741 -7.75 -12.41 -12.43
N ASP A 742 -7.42 -11.31 -13.10
CA ASP A 742 -7.03 -11.22 -14.52
C ASP A 742 -5.52 -10.98 -14.73
N LYS A 743 -4.72 -10.92 -13.65
CA LYS A 743 -3.27 -10.64 -13.72
C LYS A 743 -2.38 -11.81 -13.35
N ASP A 744 -2.82 -12.67 -12.44
CA ASP A 744 -2.06 -13.83 -12.01
C ASP A 744 -2.95 -15.00 -11.56
N ALA A 745 -2.41 -16.21 -11.65
CA ALA A 745 -3.15 -17.44 -11.33
C ALA A 745 -3.53 -17.55 -9.84
N GLY A 746 -2.74 -16.96 -8.95
CA GLY A 746 -2.99 -16.96 -7.51
C GLY A 746 -4.19 -16.08 -7.17
N GLY A 747 -4.23 -14.85 -7.69
CA GLY A 747 -5.38 -13.95 -7.60
C GLY A 747 -6.64 -14.56 -8.22
N ARG A 748 -6.52 -15.19 -9.41
CA ARG A 748 -7.63 -15.88 -10.07
C ARG A 748 -8.21 -16.98 -9.20
N CYS A 749 -7.35 -17.84 -8.64
CA CYS A 749 -7.75 -18.91 -7.73
C CYS A 749 -8.46 -18.37 -6.48
N THR A 750 -7.86 -17.39 -5.77
CA THR A 750 -8.48 -16.77 -4.59
C THR A 750 -9.87 -16.21 -4.91
N TYR A 751 -10.04 -15.54 -6.05
CA TYR A 751 -11.33 -15.01 -6.51
C TYR A 751 -12.38 -16.11 -6.74
N PHE A 752 -12.00 -17.22 -7.38
CA PHE A 752 -12.89 -18.38 -7.55
C PHE A 752 -13.37 -18.94 -6.20
N TYR A 753 -12.48 -19.03 -5.21
CA TYR A 753 -12.83 -19.55 -3.89
C TYR A 753 -13.68 -18.58 -3.07
N ILE A 754 -13.48 -17.26 -3.19
CA ILE A 754 -14.39 -16.26 -2.64
C ILE A 754 -15.80 -16.47 -3.20
N ARG A 755 -15.93 -16.59 -4.53
CA ARG A 755 -17.21 -16.83 -5.19
C ARG A 755 -17.86 -18.15 -4.76
N LEU A 756 -17.05 -19.20 -4.63
CA LEU A 756 -17.52 -20.50 -4.16
C LEU A 756 -18.09 -20.41 -2.75
N MET A 757 -17.37 -19.77 -1.82
CA MET A 757 -17.82 -19.58 -0.43
C MET A 757 -19.12 -18.76 -0.35
N ILE A 758 -19.26 -17.71 -1.16
CA ILE A 758 -20.53 -16.96 -1.27
C ILE A 758 -21.65 -17.89 -1.77
N SER A 759 -21.40 -18.70 -2.79
CA SER A 759 -22.40 -19.64 -3.33
C SER A 759 -22.79 -20.76 -2.35
N MET A 760 -21.91 -21.05 -1.38
CA MET A 760 -22.17 -21.96 -0.26
C MET A 760 -22.96 -21.29 0.87
N GLY A 761 -23.23 -19.97 0.77
CA GLY A 761 -24.03 -19.22 1.75
C GLY A 761 -23.22 -18.62 2.89
N LEU A 762 -21.89 -18.61 2.81
CA LEU A 762 -21.04 -17.99 3.83
C LEU A 762 -21.09 -16.47 3.75
N HIS A 763 -20.97 -15.83 4.90
CA HIS A 763 -20.64 -14.42 5.01
C HIS A 763 -19.12 -14.26 4.86
N VAL A 764 -18.67 -13.50 3.87
CA VAL A 764 -17.24 -13.41 3.50
C VAL A 764 -16.70 -12.03 3.81
N ILE A 765 -15.61 -12.01 4.58
CA ILE A 765 -14.82 -10.81 4.86
C ILE A 765 -13.43 -11.01 4.25
N PHE A 766 -12.91 -9.98 3.59
CA PHE A 766 -11.61 -10.03 2.93
C PHE A 766 -10.64 -9.02 3.54
N ILE A 767 -9.41 -9.47 3.81
CA ILE A 767 -8.31 -8.65 4.31
C ILE A 767 -7.15 -8.75 3.30
N GLY A 768 -6.84 -7.64 2.64
CA GLY A 768 -5.56 -7.47 1.94
C GLY A 768 -4.52 -6.91 2.90
N ASP A 769 -3.37 -7.55 3.06
CA ASP A 769 -2.29 -7.10 3.99
C ASP A 769 -1.76 -5.69 3.68
N ASN A 770 -1.95 -5.20 2.45
CA ASN A 770 -1.63 -3.84 2.08
C ASN A 770 -2.69 -2.79 2.46
N PHE A 771 -3.88 -3.23 2.90
CA PHE A 771 -5.05 -2.44 3.26
C PHE A 771 -5.44 -1.39 2.22
N TYR A 772 -5.13 -1.64 0.94
CA TYR A 772 -5.37 -0.71 -0.14
C TYR A 772 -6.55 -1.16 -1.01
N ARG A 773 -7.38 -0.18 -1.39
CA ARG A 773 -8.55 -0.36 -2.24
C ARG A 773 -8.13 -0.38 -3.72
N HIS A 774 -7.70 -1.53 -4.23
CA HIS A 774 -7.37 -1.66 -5.66
C HIS A 774 -8.64 -1.77 -6.48
N GLU A 775 -8.91 -0.75 -7.29
CA GLU A 775 -10.05 -0.73 -8.21
C GLU A 775 -9.67 -1.31 -9.59
N PRO A 776 -10.62 -1.97 -10.29
CA PRO A 776 -12.03 -2.18 -9.93
C PRO A 776 -12.28 -3.34 -8.96
N TYR A 777 -11.24 -4.10 -8.59
CA TYR A 777 -11.36 -5.37 -7.88
C TYR A 777 -12.04 -5.28 -6.51
N THR A 778 -11.76 -4.24 -5.73
CA THR A 778 -12.44 -4.01 -4.45
C THR A 778 -13.93 -3.81 -4.66
N THR A 779 -14.32 -2.93 -5.60
CA THR A 779 -15.74 -2.68 -5.89
C THR A 779 -16.43 -3.95 -6.37
N GLU A 780 -15.80 -4.78 -7.19
CA GLU A 780 -16.40 -6.04 -7.65
C GLU A 780 -16.65 -7.02 -6.50
N LEU A 781 -15.70 -7.17 -5.57
CA LEU A 781 -15.91 -7.98 -4.36
C LEU A 781 -17.06 -7.44 -3.50
N GLN A 782 -17.11 -6.13 -3.29
CA GLN A 782 -18.18 -5.46 -2.54
C GLN A 782 -19.55 -5.64 -3.19
N GLN A 783 -19.64 -5.61 -4.52
CA GLN A 783 -20.87 -5.86 -5.27
C GLN A 783 -21.33 -7.32 -5.21
N MET A 784 -20.42 -8.26 -4.98
CA MET A 784 -20.76 -9.66 -4.67
C MET A 784 -21.17 -9.88 -3.20
N GLY A 785 -21.12 -8.84 -2.37
CA GLY A 785 -21.46 -8.87 -0.95
C GLY A 785 -20.32 -9.26 -0.01
N VAL A 786 -19.06 -9.09 -0.45
CA VAL A 786 -17.88 -9.26 0.39
C VAL A 786 -17.56 -7.97 1.13
N GLU A 787 -17.41 -8.04 2.44
CA GLU A 787 -16.87 -6.92 3.24
C GLU A 787 -15.34 -6.88 3.08
N VAL A 788 -14.82 -5.89 2.36
CA VAL A 788 -13.37 -5.73 2.13
C VAL A 788 -12.81 -4.72 3.13
N LEU A 789 -11.93 -5.15 4.04
CA LEU A 789 -11.30 -4.25 5.01
C LEU A 789 -10.11 -3.51 4.37
N TYR A 790 -10.23 -2.19 4.25
CA TYR A 790 -9.20 -1.30 3.69
C TYR A 790 -9.08 -0.01 4.51
N GLY A 791 -8.03 0.76 4.25
CA GLY A 791 -7.80 2.07 4.85
C GLY A 791 -6.78 2.06 5.99
N ASN A 792 -6.32 3.26 6.34
CA ASN A 792 -5.24 3.48 7.30
C ASN A 792 -5.57 3.02 8.73
N ASP A 793 -6.85 3.05 9.10
CA ASP A 793 -7.28 2.64 10.43
C ASP A 793 -7.15 1.12 10.60
N TYR A 794 -7.55 0.34 9.60
CA TYR A 794 -7.33 -1.11 9.61
C TYR A 794 -5.85 -1.45 9.54
N ALA A 795 -5.07 -0.77 8.69
CA ALA A 795 -3.62 -1.00 8.60
C ALA A 795 -2.90 -0.87 9.96
N LYS A 796 -3.35 0.05 10.82
CA LYS A 796 -2.77 0.25 12.16
C LYS A 796 -3.41 -0.62 13.24
N ASN A 797 -4.67 -1.00 13.07
CA ASN A 797 -5.49 -1.56 14.15
C ASN A 797 -6.08 -2.94 13.82
N ILE A 798 -5.61 -3.65 12.80
CA ILE A 798 -6.19 -4.93 12.38
C ILE A 798 -6.24 -5.96 13.52
N ASN A 799 -5.20 -6.03 14.35
CA ASN A 799 -5.18 -6.93 15.52
C ASN A 799 -6.26 -6.57 16.55
N LYS A 800 -6.57 -5.28 16.71
CA LYS A 800 -7.66 -4.82 17.58
C LYS A 800 -9.02 -5.21 16.99
N TRP A 801 -9.18 -5.09 15.67
CA TRP A 801 -10.39 -5.53 14.99
C TRP A 801 -10.59 -7.05 15.12
N ILE A 802 -9.55 -7.86 14.89
CA ILE A 802 -9.61 -9.32 15.07
C ILE A 802 -9.99 -9.67 16.52
N LYS A 803 -9.38 -9.00 17.50
CA LYS A 803 -9.72 -9.22 18.91
C LYS A 803 -11.16 -8.86 19.26
N ALA A 804 -11.69 -7.78 18.68
CA ALA A 804 -13.06 -7.32 18.95
C ALA A 804 -14.13 -8.17 18.26
N ASN A 805 -13.83 -8.69 17.08
CA ASN A 805 -14.80 -9.40 16.23
C ASN A 805 -14.57 -10.91 16.14
N GLY A 806 -13.51 -11.42 16.77
CA GLY A 806 -13.10 -12.82 16.69
C GLY A 806 -14.16 -13.85 17.10
N GLN A 807 -15.09 -13.46 17.98
CA GLN A 807 -16.22 -14.31 18.38
C GLN A 807 -17.26 -14.55 17.29
N TYR A 808 -17.27 -13.70 16.24
CA TYR A 808 -18.20 -13.79 15.12
C TYR A 808 -17.65 -14.60 13.94
N LEU A 809 -16.39 -15.05 14.04
CA LEU A 809 -15.69 -15.72 12.95
C LEU A 809 -15.75 -17.24 13.17
N ASP A 810 -16.23 -17.96 12.17
CA ASP A 810 -16.26 -19.43 12.17
C ASP A 810 -15.03 -20.02 11.46
N TYR A 811 -14.55 -19.35 10.42
CA TYR A 811 -13.44 -19.80 9.59
C TYR A 811 -12.44 -18.67 9.31
N VAL A 812 -11.16 -19.03 9.24
CA VAL A 812 -10.10 -18.13 8.76
C VAL A 812 -9.37 -18.85 7.63
N TYR A 813 -9.34 -18.22 6.46
CA TYR A 813 -8.71 -18.77 5.26
C TYR A 813 -7.46 -17.95 4.92
N LEU A 814 -6.29 -18.49 5.24
CA LEU A 814 -5.01 -17.81 5.12
C LEU A 814 -4.31 -18.20 3.82
N ASN A 815 -3.83 -17.20 3.06
CA ASN A 815 -3.09 -17.38 1.82
C ASN A 815 -1.66 -16.85 1.95
N ARG A 816 -0.73 -17.45 1.21
CA ARG A 816 0.69 -17.06 1.08
C ARG A 816 1.47 -17.16 2.40
N PRO A 817 2.66 -17.79 2.41
CA PRO A 817 3.39 -18.01 3.66
C PRO A 817 3.83 -16.70 4.35
N HIS A 818 4.40 -15.76 3.60
CA HIS A 818 4.89 -14.48 4.12
C HIS A 818 3.79 -13.53 4.64
N ILE A 819 2.53 -13.75 4.25
CA ILE A 819 1.38 -13.01 4.77
C ILE A 819 0.81 -13.74 5.98
N SER A 820 0.51 -15.03 5.81
CA SER A 820 -0.17 -15.87 6.80
C SER A 820 0.55 -15.88 8.15
N ILE A 821 1.88 -15.86 8.15
CA ILE A 821 2.68 -15.86 9.38
C ILE A 821 2.43 -14.63 10.26
N LYS A 822 2.04 -13.49 9.68
CA LYS A 822 1.73 -12.25 10.43
C LYS A 822 0.41 -12.34 11.19
N TYR A 823 -0.52 -13.15 10.71
CA TYR A 823 -1.90 -13.23 11.21
C TYR A 823 -2.19 -14.48 12.04
N MET A 824 -1.45 -15.58 11.80
CA MET A 824 -1.70 -16.90 12.39
C MET A 824 -1.83 -16.86 13.92
N ASP A 825 -0.85 -16.27 14.61
CA ASP A 825 -0.83 -16.20 16.08
C ASP A 825 -2.00 -15.37 16.62
N VAL A 826 -2.36 -14.29 15.93
CA VAL A 826 -3.44 -13.38 16.35
C VAL A 826 -4.79 -14.08 16.24
N PHE A 827 -5.05 -14.78 15.13
CA PHE A 827 -6.29 -15.54 14.96
C PHE A 827 -6.39 -16.71 15.93
N LYS A 828 -5.32 -17.50 16.12
CA LYS A 828 -5.29 -18.59 17.11
C LYS A 828 -5.55 -18.11 18.53
N LYS A 829 -5.05 -16.92 18.88
CA LYS A 829 -5.18 -16.37 20.23
C LYS A 829 -6.55 -15.74 20.51
N HIS A 830 -7.18 -15.16 19.50
CA HIS A 830 -8.35 -14.30 19.69
C HIS A 830 -9.64 -14.80 19.06
N THR A 831 -9.61 -15.96 18.40
CA THR A 831 -10.77 -16.58 17.77
C THR A 831 -10.83 -18.06 18.09
N ASN A 832 -12.03 -18.64 18.03
CA ASN A 832 -12.22 -20.10 18.01
C ASN A 832 -12.47 -20.60 16.58
N ALA A 833 -12.19 -19.75 15.58
CA ALA A 833 -12.42 -20.07 14.19
C ALA A 833 -11.51 -21.20 13.74
N LYS A 834 -12.02 -22.08 12.87
CA LYS A 834 -11.21 -23.12 12.23
C LYS A 834 -10.28 -22.46 11.21
N ILE A 835 -8.98 -22.61 11.38
CA ILE A 835 -7.98 -22.00 10.51
C ILE A 835 -7.61 -22.96 9.38
N ILE A 836 -7.91 -22.53 8.16
CA ILE A 836 -7.58 -23.22 6.92
C ILE A 836 -6.41 -22.46 6.30
N TYR A 837 -5.27 -23.13 6.10
CA TYR A 837 -4.14 -22.56 5.36
C TYR A 837 -4.12 -23.10 3.94
N PHE A 838 -4.16 -22.19 2.97
CA PHE A 838 -4.02 -22.53 1.56
C PHE A 838 -2.57 -22.38 1.13
N GLY A 839 -1.90 -23.52 0.93
CA GLY A 839 -0.49 -23.58 0.56
C GLY A 839 -0.17 -23.07 -0.84
N HIS A 840 -1.16 -22.97 -1.75
CA HIS A 840 -0.96 -22.72 -3.19
C HIS A 840 0.09 -23.69 -3.79
N ASP A 841 1.36 -23.31 -3.81
CA ASP A 841 2.50 -24.17 -4.13
C ASP A 841 3.49 -24.25 -2.96
N LEU A 842 4.22 -25.37 -2.83
CA LEU A 842 5.26 -25.51 -1.81
C LEU A 842 6.49 -24.67 -2.21
N HIS A 843 6.62 -23.48 -1.64
CA HIS A 843 7.69 -22.53 -1.99
C HIS A 843 9.08 -23.14 -1.77
N TYR A 844 9.28 -23.84 -0.65
CA TYR A 844 10.57 -24.48 -0.36
C TYR A 844 10.96 -25.49 -1.43
N LEU A 845 10.00 -26.25 -1.96
CA LEU A 845 10.26 -27.28 -2.96
C LEU A 845 10.63 -26.64 -4.30
N ARG A 846 9.94 -25.53 -4.66
CA ARG A 846 10.25 -24.76 -5.86
C ARG A 846 11.66 -24.19 -5.83
N GLU A 847 12.05 -23.58 -4.71
CA GLU A 847 13.42 -23.05 -4.54
C GLU A 847 14.46 -24.17 -4.48
N MET A 848 14.16 -25.31 -3.83
CA MET A 848 15.06 -26.47 -3.81
C MET A 848 15.33 -27.01 -5.22
N ARG A 849 14.30 -27.15 -6.06
CA ARG A 849 14.45 -27.56 -7.47
C ARG A 849 15.23 -26.52 -8.30
N ASN A 850 15.05 -25.23 -8.01
CA ASN A 850 15.84 -24.16 -8.63
C ASN A 850 17.33 -24.25 -8.23
N TYR A 851 17.62 -24.57 -6.97
CA TYR A 851 18.98 -24.87 -6.52
C TYR A 851 19.53 -26.11 -7.21
N GLU A 852 18.75 -27.18 -7.39
CA GLU A 852 19.22 -28.39 -8.06
C GLU A 852 19.74 -28.13 -9.48
N ILE A 853 19.15 -27.16 -10.17
CA ILE A 853 19.54 -26.72 -11.52
C ILE A 853 20.69 -25.70 -11.47
N THR A 854 20.53 -24.64 -10.69
CA THR A 854 21.46 -23.49 -10.71
C THR A 854 22.70 -23.72 -9.86
N LYS A 855 22.63 -24.63 -8.88
CA LYS A 855 23.64 -24.90 -7.84
C LYS A 855 24.04 -23.65 -7.04
N ASN A 856 23.17 -22.65 -6.97
CA ASN A 856 23.42 -21.40 -6.25
C ASN A 856 23.17 -21.53 -4.73
N PRO A 857 24.17 -21.41 -3.84
CA PRO A 857 24.00 -21.59 -2.39
C PRO A 857 22.98 -20.63 -1.74
N SER A 858 22.80 -19.42 -2.27
CA SER A 858 21.80 -18.46 -1.74
C SER A 858 20.36 -18.97 -1.91
N VAL A 859 20.09 -19.70 -2.99
CA VAL A 859 18.79 -20.32 -3.27
C VAL A 859 18.54 -21.49 -2.32
N LEU A 860 19.57 -22.26 -1.98
CA LEU A 860 19.45 -23.34 -0.99
C LEU A 860 19.08 -22.79 0.39
N LYS A 861 19.77 -21.73 0.86
CA LYS A 861 19.45 -21.07 2.13
C LYS A 861 18.00 -20.55 2.13
N SER A 862 17.57 -19.90 1.04
CA SER A 862 16.19 -19.44 0.92
C SER A 862 15.18 -20.60 0.94
N ALA A 863 15.49 -21.74 0.32
CA ALA A 863 14.64 -22.93 0.36
C ALA A 863 14.50 -23.47 1.79
N GLU A 864 15.58 -23.49 2.58
CA GLU A 864 15.56 -23.91 3.99
C GLU A 864 14.70 -22.96 4.86
N GLU A 865 14.85 -21.64 4.68
CA GLU A 865 14.04 -20.61 5.37
C GLU A 865 12.54 -20.73 5.02
N TRP A 866 12.21 -20.95 3.74
CA TRP A 866 10.83 -21.21 3.31
C TRP A 866 10.30 -22.49 3.93
N LYS A 867 11.11 -23.55 3.99
CA LYS A 867 10.69 -24.83 4.57
C LYS A 867 10.30 -24.68 6.03
N GLU A 868 11.09 -23.93 6.81
CA GLU A 868 10.79 -23.64 8.21
C GLU A 868 9.47 -22.86 8.36
N THR A 869 9.32 -21.78 7.60
CA THR A 869 8.13 -20.92 7.63
C THR A 869 6.86 -21.69 7.24
N GLU A 870 6.91 -22.40 6.12
CA GLU A 870 5.78 -23.18 5.61
C GLU A 870 5.43 -24.33 6.57
N SER A 871 6.43 -25.05 7.10
CA SER A 871 6.20 -26.14 8.07
C SER A 871 5.50 -25.64 9.32
N LYS A 872 5.91 -24.47 9.85
CA LYS A 872 5.24 -23.85 11.01
C LYS A 872 3.78 -23.50 10.71
N LEU A 873 3.49 -22.94 9.53
CA LEU A 873 2.11 -22.63 9.13
C LEU A 873 1.26 -23.89 8.97
N PHE A 874 1.80 -24.92 8.32
CA PHE A 874 1.14 -26.21 8.21
C PHE A 874 0.88 -26.84 9.58
N GLU A 875 1.83 -26.76 10.50
CA GLU A 875 1.70 -27.26 11.88
C GLU A 875 0.65 -26.49 12.70
N MET A 876 0.50 -25.19 12.48
CA MET A 876 -0.48 -24.38 13.21
C MET A 876 -1.89 -24.46 12.62
N ALA A 877 -2.04 -24.70 11.31
CA ALA A 877 -3.33 -24.77 10.65
C ALA A 877 -4.16 -26.00 11.10
N ASP A 878 -5.49 -25.83 11.17
CA ASP A 878 -6.41 -26.92 11.51
C ASP A 878 -6.71 -27.80 10.27
N VAL A 879 -6.71 -27.19 9.09
CA VAL A 879 -6.86 -27.86 7.78
C VAL A 879 -5.88 -27.23 6.80
N ILE A 880 -5.32 -28.05 5.92
CA ILE A 880 -4.43 -27.59 4.86
C ILE A 880 -5.10 -27.84 3.51
N HIS A 881 -5.22 -26.79 2.71
CA HIS A 881 -5.61 -26.90 1.30
C HIS A 881 -4.38 -26.76 0.41
N VAL A 882 -4.31 -27.57 -0.62
CA VAL A 882 -3.29 -27.49 -1.67
C VAL A 882 -3.92 -27.73 -3.04
N VAL A 883 -3.28 -27.22 -4.08
CA VAL A 883 -3.69 -27.46 -5.48
C VAL A 883 -2.73 -28.46 -6.11
N GLY A 884 -3.13 -29.73 -6.14
CA GLY A 884 -2.35 -30.79 -6.73
C GLY A 884 -2.22 -32.02 -5.84
N SER A 885 -2.32 -33.20 -6.46
CA SER A 885 -2.18 -34.47 -5.74
C SER A 885 -0.75 -34.72 -5.26
N PHE A 886 0.24 -34.12 -5.93
CA PHE A 886 1.64 -34.25 -5.57
C PHE A 886 1.95 -33.52 -4.27
N GLU A 887 1.57 -32.25 -4.16
CA GLU A 887 1.72 -31.44 -2.94
C GLU A 887 0.95 -32.07 -1.77
N GLN A 888 -0.25 -32.60 -2.05
CA GLN A 888 -1.04 -33.32 -1.05
C GLN A 888 -0.28 -34.51 -0.48
N GLN A 889 0.33 -35.34 -1.34
CA GLN A 889 1.09 -36.50 -0.90
C GLN A 889 2.31 -36.11 -0.07
N VAL A 890 3.08 -35.11 -0.52
CA VAL A 890 4.26 -34.61 0.21
C VAL A 890 3.87 -34.16 1.63
N LEU A 891 2.76 -33.43 1.76
CA LEU A 891 2.31 -32.97 3.07
C LEU A 891 1.72 -34.09 3.93
N LEU A 892 1.07 -35.10 3.35
CA LEU A 892 0.57 -36.26 4.10
C LEU A 892 1.71 -37.11 4.67
N GLU A 893 2.85 -37.18 3.97
CA GLU A 893 4.05 -37.84 4.49
C GLU A 893 4.66 -37.06 5.66
N GLN A 894 4.61 -35.71 5.61
CA GLN A 894 5.16 -34.85 6.67
C GLN A 894 4.21 -34.70 7.87
N PHE A 895 2.89 -34.65 7.64
CA PHE A 895 1.85 -34.40 8.64
C PHE A 895 0.71 -35.43 8.51
N PRO A 896 0.97 -36.71 8.85
CA PRO A 896 0.02 -37.81 8.60
C PRO A 896 -1.32 -37.66 9.33
N ASP A 897 -1.33 -36.95 10.47
CA ASP A 897 -2.52 -36.76 11.29
C ASP A 897 -3.34 -35.51 10.92
N LYS A 898 -2.91 -34.72 9.93
CA LYS A 898 -3.59 -33.48 9.53
C LYS A 898 -4.56 -33.69 8.37
N PRO A 899 -5.74 -33.02 8.38
CA PRO A 899 -6.60 -32.96 7.21
C PRO A 899 -5.93 -32.15 6.09
N ILE A 900 -5.52 -32.82 5.01
CA ILE A 900 -4.91 -32.20 3.83
C ILE A 900 -5.78 -32.47 2.61
N ARG A 901 -6.31 -31.41 1.99
CA ARG A 901 -7.24 -31.48 0.86
C ARG A 901 -6.57 -31.04 -0.43
N ASN A 902 -6.65 -31.89 -1.45
CA ASN A 902 -6.41 -31.48 -2.84
C ASN A 902 -7.66 -30.77 -3.35
N ILE A 903 -7.57 -29.46 -3.57
CA ILE A 903 -8.66 -28.63 -4.07
C ILE A 903 -8.41 -28.25 -5.55
N PRO A 904 -9.45 -28.10 -6.39
CA PRO A 904 -9.25 -27.72 -7.79
C PRO A 904 -8.67 -26.32 -7.93
N LEU A 905 -7.70 -26.12 -8.84
CA LEU A 905 -7.10 -24.80 -9.05
C LEU A 905 -8.12 -23.76 -9.53
N PHE A 906 -8.90 -24.09 -10.56
CA PHE A 906 -9.98 -23.24 -11.09
C PHE A 906 -11.30 -24.01 -11.12
N PRO A 907 -12.21 -23.78 -10.15
CA PRO A 907 -13.53 -24.40 -10.15
C PRO A 907 -14.49 -23.70 -11.11
N TYR A 908 -14.62 -24.20 -12.32
CA TYR A 908 -15.54 -23.68 -13.33
C TYR A 908 -17.00 -24.05 -13.00
N SER A 909 -17.96 -23.21 -13.38
CA SER A 909 -19.38 -23.52 -13.19
C SER A 909 -19.79 -24.76 -13.98
N GLN A 910 -19.41 -24.81 -15.26
CA GLN A 910 -19.54 -25.95 -16.15
C GLN A 910 -18.38 -25.97 -17.16
N PRO A 911 -18.09 -27.11 -17.81
CA PRO A 911 -17.13 -27.14 -18.91
C PRO A 911 -17.54 -26.15 -20.01
N TYR A 912 -16.56 -25.44 -20.59
CA TYR A 912 -16.81 -24.39 -21.58
C TYR A 912 -17.71 -24.86 -22.74
N GLY A 913 -17.41 -26.02 -23.34
CA GLY A 913 -18.20 -26.58 -24.45
C GLY A 913 -19.63 -27.04 -24.11
N GLU A 914 -20.05 -27.04 -22.84
CA GLU A 914 -21.47 -27.24 -22.46
C GLU A 914 -22.27 -25.93 -22.49
N THR A 915 -21.59 -24.78 -22.43
CA THR A 915 -22.22 -23.45 -22.34
C THR A 915 -21.94 -22.57 -23.55
N HIS A 916 -20.89 -22.87 -24.31
CA HIS A 916 -20.42 -22.09 -25.46
C HIS A 916 -20.17 -23.01 -26.66
N SER A 917 -20.30 -22.46 -27.86
CA SER A 917 -19.94 -23.16 -29.09
C SER A 917 -18.43 -23.21 -29.24
N ILE A 918 -17.85 -24.40 -29.19
CA ILE A 918 -16.44 -24.62 -29.51
C ILE A 918 -16.29 -24.91 -31.02
N ASN A 919 -15.29 -24.30 -31.66
CA ASN A 919 -14.99 -24.61 -33.05
C ASN A 919 -14.55 -26.08 -33.21
N ALA A 920 -15.08 -26.74 -34.24
CA ALA A 920 -14.66 -28.08 -34.65
C ALA A 920 -13.22 -28.08 -35.20
N PHE A 921 -12.69 -29.27 -35.48
CA PHE A 921 -11.32 -29.48 -35.98
C PHE A 921 -10.98 -28.61 -37.19
N GLU A 922 -11.90 -28.47 -38.16
CA GLU A 922 -11.69 -27.70 -39.39
C GLU A 922 -11.66 -26.18 -39.16
N GLY A 923 -12.35 -25.71 -38.11
CA GLY A 923 -12.38 -24.29 -37.73
C GLY A 923 -11.14 -23.83 -36.96
N ARG A 924 -10.22 -24.75 -36.64
CA ARG A 924 -9.01 -24.49 -35.86
C ARG A 924 -7.74 -24.73 -36.67
N LYS A 925 -6.74 -23.86 -36.52
CA LYS A 925 -5.41 -23.95 -37.17
C LYS A 925 -4.35 -23.45 -36.20
N ASP A 926 -3.10 -23.88 -36.37
CA ASP A 926 -1.92 -23.37 -35.66
C ASP A 926 -1.77 -23.86 -34.20
N LEU A 927 -0.63 -23.53 -33.60
CA LEU A 927 -0.24 -23.90 -32.24
C LEU A 927 -0.37 -22.72 -31.29
N LEU A 928 -0.68 -23.00 -30.03
CA LEU A 928 -0.75 -22.00 -28.96
C LEU A 928 0.17 -22.36 -27.79
N PHE A 929 0.91 -21.38 -27.30
CA PHE A 929 1.57 -21.39 -26.01
C PHE A 929 1.05 -20.21 -25.18
N VAL A 930 0.62 -20.48 -23.95
CA VAL A 930 0.20 -19.46 -22.99
C VAL A 930 1.14 -19.46 -21.79
N GLY A 931 1.68 -18.31 -21.40
CA GLY A 931 2.46 -18.20 -20.18
C GLY A 931 3.11 -16.84 -19.96
N GLY A 932 2.95 -16.26 -18.76
CA GLY A 932 3.66 -15.05 -18.35
C GLY A 932 5.16 -15.28 -18.16
N PHE A 933 5.99 -14.38 -18.68
CA PHE A 933 7.45 -14.59 -18.76
C PHE A 933 8.24 -14.08 -17.56
N ASN A 934 7.58 -13.50 -16.57
CA ASN A 934 8.17 -13.31 -15.23
C ASN A 934 8.47 -14.66 -14.56
N HIS A 935 7.79 -15.73 -14.98
CA HIS A 935 8.01 -17.09 -14.51
C HIS A 935 9.04 -17.81 -15.39
N LYS A 936 10.27 -17.95 -14.87
CA LYS A 936 11.43 -18.50 -15.61
C LYS A 936 11.16 -19.83 -16.36
N PRO A 937 10.41 -20.81 -15.81
CA PRO A 937 10.06 -22.02 -16.54
C PRO A 937 9.37 -21.81 -17.89
N ASN A 938 8.55 -20.76 -18.03
CA ASN A 938 7.84 -20.49 -19.28
C ASN A 938 8.82 -20.09 -20.39
N PHE A 939 9.77 -19.21 -20.07
CA PHE A 939 10.81 -18.79 -21.01
C PHE A 939 11.70 -19.97 -21.41
N ASP A 940 12.22 -20.71 -20.43
CA ASP A 940 13.08 -21.86 -20.68
C ASP A 940 12.41 -22.94 -21.55
N GLY A 941 11.13 -23.23 -21.29
CA GLY A 941 10.36 -24.21 -22.02
C GLY A 941 10.02 -23.79 -23.45
N ILE A 942 9.57 -22.54 -23.66
CA ILE A 942 9.24 -22.09 -25.02
C ILE A 942 10.50 -21.96 -25.88
N MET A 943 11.63 -21.58 -25.30
CA MET A 943 12.89 -21.47 -26.03
C MET A 943 13.39 -22.84 -26.49
N TRP A 944 13.29 -23.87 -25.64
CA TRP A 944 13.56 -25.26 -26.04
C TRP A 944 12.59 -25.70 -27.14
N PHE A 945 11.29 -25.40 -27.02
CA PHE A 945 10.32 -25.76 -28.05
C PHE A 945 10.65 -25.10 -29.40
N ILE A 946 10.92 -23.79 -29.44
CA ILE A 946 11.24 -23.06 -30.67
C ILE A 946 12.54 -23.59 -31.31
N LYS A 947 13.58 -23.85 -30.50
CA LYS A 947 14.91 -24.23 -31.01
C LYS A 947 15.00 -25.71 -31.40
N ASP A 948 14.40 -26.60 -30.62
CA ASP A 948 14.64 -28.05 -30.71
C ASP A 948 13.45 -28.86 -31.25
N VAL A 949 12.22 -28.37 -31.11
CA VAL A 949 10.98 -29.14 -31.43
C VAL A 949 10.27 -28.58 -32.66
N PHE A 950 10.00 -27.27 -32.67
CA PHE A 950 9.24 -26.57 -33.72
C PHE A 950 9.81 -26.72 -35.14
N PRO A 951 11.15 -26.78 -35.37
CA PRO A 951 11.69 -27.01 -36.71
C PRO A 951 11.22 -28.34 -37.33
N LYS A 952 11.05 -29.39 -36.51
CA LYS A 952 10.54 -30.69 -37.00
C LYS A 952 9.07 -30.61 -37.40
N ILE A 953 8.26 -29.93 -36.59
CA ILE A 953 6.84 -29.73 -36.87
C ILE A 953 6.64 -28.95 -38.18
N ARG A 954 7.42 -27.88 -38.37
CA ARG A 954 7.39 -27.05 -39.58
C ARG A 954 7.80 -27.78 -40.86
N ASN A 955 8.64 -28.81 -40.76
CA ASN A 955 9.03 -29.60 -41.93
C ASN A 955 7.90 -30.53 -42.39
N GLU A 956 6.99 -30.91 -41.50
CA GLU A 956 5.88 -31.84 -41.78
C GLU A 956 4.55 -31.12 -42.04
N ILE A 957 4.36 -29.91 -41.49
CA ILE A 957 3.13 -29.13 -41.62
C ILE A 957 3.44 -27.76 -42.22
N GLU A 958 3.08 -27.58 -43.49
CA GLU A 958 3.23 -26.32 -44.21
C GLU A 958 2.35 -25.21 -43.59
N ASP A 959 2.83 -23.97 -43.62
CA ASP A 959 2.12 -22.76 -43.14
C ASP A 959 1.60 -22.81 -41.69
N ILE A 960 2.25 -23.60 -40.82
CA ILE A 960 1.91 -23.64 -39.39
C ILE A 960 2.48 -22.43 -38.64
N LYS A 961 1.65 -21.81 -37.79
CA LYS A 961 2.06 -20.74 -36.88
C LYS A 961 2.12 -21.21 -35.43
N LEU A 962 2.97 -20.56 -34.64
CA LEU A 962 3.03 -20.66 -33.20
C LEU A 962 2.66 -19.31 -32.60
N PHE A 963 1.52 -19.25 -31.91
CA PHE A 963 1.10 -18.10 -31.13
C PHE A 963 1.62 -18.21 -29.70
N ILE A 964 2.30 -17.17 -29.24
CA ILE A 964 2.89 -17.06 -27.90
C ILE A 964 2.19 -15.90 -27.19
N VAL A 965 1.36 -16.25 -26.22
CA VAL A 965 0.50 -15.31 -25.48
C VAL A 965 0.94 -15.26 -24.02
N GLY A 966 1.19 -14.06 -23.50
CA GLY A 966 1.61 -13.87 -22.11
C GLY A 966 2.34 -12.55 -21.87
N SER A 967 2.21 -12.04 -20.65
CA SER A 967 2.82 -10.77 -20.24
C SER A 967 4.34 -10.83 -20.14
N ASN A 968 4.98 -9.68 -20.40
CA ASN A 968 6.42 -9.41 -20.21
C ASN A 968 7.40 -10.32 -20.99
N PRO A 969 7.19 -10.62 -22.29
CA PRO A 969 8.14 -11.41 -23.06
C PRO A 969 9.53 -10.76 -23.07
N PRO A 970 10.63 -11.50 -22.82
CA PRO A 970 11.99 -10.96 -22.86
C PRO A 970 12.36 -10.53 -24.29
N GLU A 971 13.33 -9.61 -24.42
CA GLU A 971 13.78 -9.13 -25.73
C GLU A 971 14.28 -10.26 -26.63
N GLU A 972 15.03 -11.24 -26.09
CA GLU A 972 15.47 -12.43 -26.87
C GLU A 972 14.29 -13.18 -27.49
N LEU A 973 13.15 -13.26 -26.79
CA LEU A 973 11.96 -13.90 -27.34
C LEU A 973 11.32 -13.00 -28.40
N LYS A 974 11.16 -11.70 -28.12
CA LYS A 974 10.58 -10.72 -29.06
C LYS A 974 11.34 -10.66 -30.39
N GLU A 975 12.66 -10.80 -30.35
CA GLU A 975 13.52 -10.85 -31.55
C GLU A 975 13.22 -12.07 -32.44
N MET A 976 12.55 -13.12 -31.92
CA MET A 976 12.13 -14.30 -32.69
C MET A 976 10.79 -14.12 -33.42
N GLN A 977 10.17 -12.94 -33.32
CA GLN A 977 8.96 -12.60 -34.06
C GLN A 977 9.14 -12.84 -35.57
N SER A 978 8.23 -13.58 -36.19
CA SER A 978 8.23 -13.85 -37.63
C SER A 978 6.81 -14.15 -38.12
N GLU A 979 6.62 -14.41 -39.42
CA GLU A 979 5.30 -14.82 -39.93
C GLU A 979 4.79 -16.13 -39.31
N GLN A 980 5.72 -17.00 -38.86
CA GLN A 980 5.43 -18.31 -38.28
C GLN A 980 5.49 -18.32 -36.74
N ILE A 981 6.14 -17.35 -36.11
CA ILE A 981 6.20 -17.21 -34.64
C ILE A 981 5.61 -15.85 -34.28
N VAL A 982 4.40 -15.87 -33.71
CA VAL A 982 3.63 -14.66 -33.40
C VAL A 982 3.58 -14.48 -31.89
N ILE A 983 4.23 -13.43 -31.39
CA ILE A 983 4.29 -13.05 -29.99
C ILE A 983 3.24 -11.96 -29.75
N ALA A 984 2.11 -12.35 -29.19
CA ALA A 984 1.00 -11.44 -28.93
C ALA A 984 1.24 -10.56 -27.70
N GLY A 985 2.06 -11.03 -26.75
CA GLY A 985 2.25 -10.35 -25.47
C GLY A 985 1.03 -10.53 -24.54
N TYR A 986 0.77 -9.53 -23.69
CA TYR A 986 -0.43 -9.53 -22.84
C TYR A 986 -1.67 -9.28 -23.69
N VAL A 987 -2.74 -10.03 -23.41
CA VAL A 987 -4.05 -9.93 -24.07
C VAL A 987 -5.14 -10.01 -23.00
N SER A 988 -6.32 -9.52 -23.32
CA SER A 988 -7.52 -9.65 -22.47
C SER A 988 -8.00 -11.11 -22.39
N ASP A 989 -8.81 -11.44 -21.37
CA ASP A 989 -9.42 -12.77 -21.25
C ASP A 989 -10.27 -13.15 -22.48
N GLN A 990 -10.96 -12.17 -23.09
CA GLN A 990 -11.75 -12.37 -24.31
C GLN A 990 -10.85 -12.72 -25.51
N GLU A 991 -9.77 -11.98 -25.71
CA GLU A 991 -8.80 -12.29 -26.78
C GLU A 991 -8.12 -13.64 -26.53
N LEU A 992 -7.82 -13.99 -25.27
CA LEU A 992 -7.26 -15.29 -24.91
C LEU A 992 -8.23 -16.44 -25.22
N GLU A 993 -9.51 -16.28 -24.96
CA GLU A 993 -10.57 -17.21 -25.36
C GLU A 993 -10.60 -17.41 -26.88
N GLU A 994 -10.48 -16.33 -27.66
CA GLU A 994 -10.38 -16.41 -29.12
C GLU A 994 -9.14 -17.21 -29.56
N TYR A 995 -7.99 -17.04 -28.90
CA TYR A 995 -6.79 -17.85 -29.15
C TYR A 995 -7.01 -19.34 -28.90
N TYR A 996 -7.68 -19.71 -27.80
CA TYR A 996 -8.02 -21.11 -27.53
C TYR A 996 -9.01 -21.68 -28.56
N ASN A 997 -9.97 -20.87 -29.03
CA ASN A 997 -10.97 -21.30 -30.03
C ASN A 997 -10.45 -21.33 -31.47
N ARG A 998 -9.35 -20.65 -31.79
CA ARG A 998 -8.73 -20.70 -33.12
C ARG A 998 -7.60 -21.73 -33.23
N CYS A 999 -6.86 -21.99 -32.15
CA CYS A 999 -5.68 -22.84 -32.20
C CYS A 999 -6.04 -24.33 -32.10
N ARG A 1000 -5.35 -25.17 -32.89
CA ARG A 1000 -5.64 -26.60 -32.96
C ARG A 1000 -4.99 -27.39 -31.84
N VAL A 1001 -3.78 -27.02 -31.43
CA VAL A 1001 -3.03 -27.72 -30.37
C VAL A 1001 -2.38 -26.71 -29.43
N VAL A 1002 -2.49 -26.94 -28.13
CA VAL A 1002 -1.75 -26.19 -27.10
C VAL A 1002 -0.47 -26.94 -26.75
N VAL A 1003 0.65 -26.24 -26.66
CA VAL A 1003 1.94 -26.81 -26.26
C VAL A 1003 2.38 -26.27 -24.91
N VAL A 1004 2.75 -27.17 -23.99
CA VAL A 1004 3.23 -26.84 -22.63
C VAL A 1004 4.60 -27.50 -22.37
N PRO A 1005 5.68 -26.96 -22.96
CA PRO A 1005 7.02 -27.56 -22.96
C PRO A 1005 7.84 -27.28 -21.68
N LEU A 1006 7.26 -27.39 -20.48
CA LEU A 1006 7.97 -26.99 -19.24
C LEU A 1006 9.03 -28.02 -18.82
N ARG A 1007 10.27 -27.61 -18.58
CA ARG A 1007 11.35 -28.53 -18.15
C ARG A 1007 11.57 -28.57 -16.65
N PHE A 1008 11.09 -27.57 -15.92
CA PHE A 1008 11.14 -27.50 -14.45
C PHE A 1008 9.98 -26.64 -13.91
N GLY A 1009 9.69 -26.73 -12.61
CA GLY A 1009 8.57 -26.06 -11.94
C GLY A 1009 7.98 -26.92 -10.82
N ALA A 1010 6.94 -26.42 -10.14
CA ALA A 1010 6.15 -27.15 -9.12
C ALA A 1010 4.66 -26.74 -9.25
N GLY A 1011 3.74 -27.40 -8.53
CA GLY A 1011 2.30 -27.05 -8.51
C GLY A 1011 1.51 -27.44 -9.76
N VAL A 1012 0.19 -27.24 -9.73
CA VAL A 1012 -0.66 -27.42 -10.92
C VAL A 1012 -0.53 -26.21 -11.87
N LYS A 1013 -0.44 -26.48 -13.18
CA LYS A 1013 -0.21 -25.44 -14.20
C LYS A 1013 -1.55 -24.93 -14.72
N GLY A 1014 -1.90 -23.69 -14.37
CA GLY A 1014 -3.17 -23.06 -14.78
C GLY A 1014 -3.47 -23.15 -16.29
N LYS A 1015 -2.45 -22.91 -17.13
CA LYS A 1015 -2.55 -23.03 -18.60
C LYS A 1015 -2.98 -24.41 -19.12
N VAL A 1016 -2.66 -25.48 -18.39
CA VAL A 1016 -3.10 -26.84 -18.75
C VAL A 1016 -4.59 -26.99 -18.43
N VAL A 1017 -5.00 -26.53 -17.24
CA VAL A 1017 -6.40 -26.55 -16.80
C VAL A 1017 -7.28 -25.67 -17.70
N GLU A 1018 -6.80 -24.50 -18.09
CA GLU A 1018 -7.51 -23.59 -19.00
C GLU A 1018 -7.67 -24.21 -20.40
N ALA A 1019 -6.60 -24.76 -20.98
CA ALA A 1019 -6.67 -25.43 -22.28
C ALA A 1019 -7.63 -26.64 -22.28
N LEU A 1020 -7.67 -27.41 -21.18
CA LEU A 1020 -8.63 -28.49 -20.99
C LEU A 1020 -10.07 -27.96 -20.92
N ASN A 1021 -10.30 -26.83 -20.26
CA ASN A 1021 -11.62 -26.20 -20.18
C ASN A 1021 -12.12 -25.79 -21.57
N TYR A 1022 -11.27 -25.16 -22.38
CA TYR A 1022 -11.57 -24.81 -23.78
C TYR A 1022 -11.53 -26.01 -24.76
N GLN A 1023 -11.32 -27.22 -24.22
CA GLN A 1023 -11.31 -28.49 -24.94
C GLN A 1023 -10.31 -28.51 -26.11
N VAL A 1024 -9.17 -27.86 -25.94
CA VAL A 1024 -8.08 -27.87 -26.91
C VAL A 1024 -7.11 -28.99 -26.56
N PRO A 1025 -6.80 -29.93 -27.47
CA PRO A 1025 -5.79 -30.95 -27.23
C PRO A 1025 -4.42 -30.37 -26.90
N ILE A 1026 -3.71 -31.04 -25.98
CA ILE A 1026 -2.49 -30.52 -25.35
C ILE A 1026 -1.36 -31.52 -25.50
N VAL A 1027 -0.18 -31.02 -25.87
CA VAL A 1027 1.09 -31.74 -25.75
C VAL A 1027 1.94 -31.07 -24.68
N THR A 1028 2.39 -31.84 -23.70
CA THR A 1028 3.11 -31.31 -22.53
C THR A 1028 4.25 -32.23 -22.12
N THR A 1029 5.15 -31.73 -21.29
CA THR A 1029 6.14 -32.53 -20.55
C THR A 1029 5.53 -33.15 -19.29
N SER A 1030 6.26 -34.08 -18.65
CA SER A 1030 5.90 -34.66 -17.36
C SER A 1030 5.75 -33.60 -16.27
N ILE A 1031 6.60 -32.57 -16.29
CA ILE A 1031 6.53 -31.42 -15.38
C ILE A 1031 5.28 -30.58 -15.62
N GLY A 1032 4.85 -30.40 -16.87
CA GLY A 1032 3.62 -29.68 -17.16
C GLY A 1032 2.34 -30.43 -16.72
N ALA A 1033 2.40 -31.76 -16.68
CA ALA A 1033 1.30 -32.62 -16.22
C ALA A 1033 1.30 -32.90 -14.70
N GLU A 1034 2.33 -32.47 -13.96
CA GLU A 1034 2.47 -32.70 -12.52
C GLU A 1034 1.28 -32.16 -11.71
N GLY A 1035 0.89 -32.88 -10.66
CA GLY A 1035 -0.18 -32.50 -9.73
C GLY A 1035 -1.60 -32.77 -10.21
N LEU A 1036 -1.80 -33.19 -11.46
CA LEU A 1036 -3.12 -33.50 -12.02
C LEU A 1036 -3.43 -35.01 -11.95
N GLU A 1037 -4.53 -35.39 -11.30
CA GLU A 1037 -4.92 -36.79 -11.07
C GLU A 1037 -5.36 -37.52 -12.36
N ASN A 1038 -4.76 -38.67 -12.68
CA ASN A 1038 -5.11 -39.49 -13.86
C ASN A 1038 -5.07 -38.73 -15.20
N ILE A 1039 -4.26 -37.67 -15.27
CA ILE A 1039 -4.22 -36.77 -16.42
C ILE A 1039 -3.54 -37.36 -17.67
N LYS A 1040 -2.70 -38.39 -17.48
CA LYS A 1040 -1.90 -39.01 -18.55
C LYS A 1040 -2.75 -39.69 -19.62
N ASP A 1041 -3.99 -40.03 -19.32
CA ASP A 1041 -4.94 -40.60 -20.28
C ASP A 1041 -5.66 -39.53 -21.12
N VAL A 1042 -5.47 -38.25 -20.79
CA VAL A 1042 -6.11 -37.10 -21.44
C VAL A 1042 -5.10 -36.28 -22.27
N LEU A 1043 -3.86 -36.16 -21.79
CA LEU A 1043 -2.80 -35.36 -22.43
C LEU A 1043 -1.79 -36.24 -23.16
N ALA A 1044 -1.19 -35.72 -24.23
CA ALA A 1044 0.02 -36.30 -24.78
C ALA A 1044 1.24 -35.80 -23.98
N VAL A 1045 1.88 -36.69 -23.22
CA VAL A 1045 3.01 -36.37 -22.34
C VAL A 1045 4.31 -36.90 -22.93
N SER A 1046 5.29 -36.02 -23.14
CA SER A 1046 6.63 -36.41 -23.59
C SER A 1046 7.70 -35.44 -23.12
N ASP A 1047 8.82 -35.96 -22.61
CA ASP A 1047 9.99 -35.15 -22.21
C ASP A 1047 11.08 -35.12 -23.28
N ASP A 1048 10.99 -36.00 -24.27
CA ASP A 1048 11.93 -36.09 -25.39
C ASP A 1048 11.45 -35.24 -26.57
N LYS A 1049 12.36 -34.45 -27.17
CA LYS A 1049 12.02 -33.50 -28.24
C LYS A 1049 11.42 -34.15 -29.48
N ASP A 1050 11.86 -35.36 -29.82
CA ASP A 1050 11.46 -36.04 -31.05
C ASP A 1050 10.06 -36.65 -30.90
N HIS A 1051 9.82 -37.29 -29.76
CA HIS A 1051 8.50 -37.77 -29.39
C HIS A 1051 7.51 -36.63 -29.13
N PHE A 1052 7.94 -35.49 -28.58
CA PHE A 1052 7.10 -34.30 -28.41
C PHE A 1052 6.64 -33.78 -29.77
N ALA A 1053 7.56 -33.58 -30.73
CA ALA A 1053 7.23 -33.13 -32.08
C ALA A 1053 6.26 -34.11 -32.76
N THR A 1054 6.53 -35.41 -32.68
CA THR A 1054 5.67 -36.46 -33.25
C THR A 1054 4.27 -36.44 -32.65
N SER A 1055 4.15 -36.20 -31.34
CA SER A 1055 2.86 -36.09 -30.65
C SER A 1055 2.06 -34.88 -31.13
N VAL A 1056 2.71 -33.73 -31.33
CA VAL A 1056 2.07 -32.54 -31.89
C VAL A 1056 1.58 -32.82 -33.32
N ILE A 1057 2.43 -33.39 -34.17
CA ILE A 1057 2.08 -33.70 -35.57
C ILE A 1057 0.88 -34.66 -35.64
N ASN A 1058 0.91 -35.74 -34.86
CA ASN A 1058 -0.17 -36.73 -34.82
C ASN A 1058 -1.50 -36.11 -34.39
N LEU A 1059 -1.50 -35.31 -33.31
CA LEU A 1059 -2.71 -34.62 -32.83
C LEU A 1059 -3.20 -33.54 -33.81
N TYR A 1060 -2.29 -32.90 -34.55
CA TYR A 1060 -2.65 -31.82 -35.48
C TYR A 1060 -3.26 -32.35 -36.79
N LEU A 1061 -2.82 -33.52 -37.26
CA LEU A 1061 -3.23 -34.11 -38.54
C LEU A 1061 -4.37 -35.14 -38.41
N ASN A 1062 -4.54 -35.77 -37.24
CA ASN A 1062 -5.55 -36.81 -37.03
C ASN A 1062 -6.80 -36.25 -36.33
N GLU A 1063 -7.86 -36.03 -37.10
CA GLU A 1063 -9.14 -35.52 -36.62
C GLU A 1063 -9.81 -36.43 -35.58
N GLU A 1064 -9.80 -37.76 -35.77
CA GLU A 1064 -10.41 -38.69 -34.81
C GLU A 1064 -9.71 -38.63 -33.46
N LEU A 1065 -8.38 -38.60 -33.47
CA LEU A 1065 -7.57 -38.46 -32.26
C LEU A 1065 -7.79 -37.11 -31.58
N TRP A 1066 -7.87 -36.03 -32.37
CA TRP A 1066 -8.17 -34.68 -31.89
C TRP A 1066 -9.53 -34.62 -31.20
N ASN A 1067 -10.58 -35.12 -31.85
CA ASN A 1067 -11.95 -35.15 -31.33
C ASN A 1067 -12.05 -36.00 -30.05
N ALA A 1068 -11.35 -37.13 -30.00
CA ALA A 1068 -11.27 -37.96 -28.79
C ALA A 1068 -10.59 -37.21 -27.63
N SER A 1069 -9.47 -36.54 -27.87
CA SER A 1069 -8.75 -35.75 -26.86
C SER A 1069 -9.56 -34.54 -26.38
N SER A 1070 -10.21 -33.82 -27.31
CA SER A 1070 -11.10 -32.69 -27.01
C SER A 1070 -12.26 -33.11 -26.09
N LYS A 1071 -12.94 -34.21 -26.42
CA LYS A 1071 -14.03 -34.77 -25.61
C LYS A 1071 -13.56 -35.21 -24.22
N SER A 1072 -12.41 -35.89 -24.15
CA SER A 1072 -11.81 -36.30 -22.87
C SER A 1072 -11.44 -35.11 -21.99
N SER A 1073 -11.00 -33.99 -22.58
CA SER A 1073 -10.70 -32.74 -21.87
C SER A 1073 -11.93 -32.17 -21.17
N GLY A 1074 -13.06 -32.07 -21.88
CA GLY A 1074 -14.32 -31.62 -21.28
C GLY A 1074 -14.81 -32.55 -20.16
N GLY A 1075 -14.73 -33.86 -20.36
CA GLY A 1075 -15.05 -34.86 -19.33
C GLY A 1075 -14.17 -34.77 -18.09
N TYR A 1076 -12.88 -34.49 -18.27
CA TYR A 1076 -11.92 -34.31 -17.18
C TYR A 1076 -12.23 -33.07 -16.34
N ILE A 1077 -12.50 -31.93 -16.99
CA ILE A 1077 -12.91 -30.69 -16.31
C ILE A 1077 -14.19 -30.90 -15.51
N LYS A 1078 -15.20 -31.54 -16.11
CA LYS A 1078 -16.46 -31.86 -15.44
C LYS A 1078 -16.25 -32.64 -14.15
N LYS A 1079 -15.32 -33.59 -14.17
CA LYS A 1079 -15.04 -34.49 -13.04
C LYS A 1079 -14.26 -33.81 -11.91
N TYR A 1080 -13.24 -33.03 -12.25
CA TYR A 1080 -12.22 -32.57 -11.29
C TYR A 1080 -12.19 -31.06 -11.05
N PHE A 1081 -12.61 -30.23 -12.02
CA PHE A 1081 -12.42 -28.77 -11.99
C PHE A 1081 -13.74 -27.99 -12.04
N THR A 1082 -14.81 -28.56 -11.50
CA THR A 1082 -16.11 -27.88 -11.38
C THR A 1082 -16.33 -27.30 -9.99
N ILE A 1083 -17.24 -26.33 -9.89
CA ILE A 1083 -17.78 -25.81 -8.62
C ILE A 1083 -18.28 -26.96 -7.74
N ASP A 1084 -18.99 -27.94 -8.32
CA ASP A 1084 -19.47 -29.10 -7.57
C ASP A 1084 -18.32 -29.97 -7.03
N ALA A 1085 -17.26 -30.16 -7.82
CA ALA A 1085 -16.07 -30.88 -7.37
C ALA A 1085 -15.39 -30.17 -6.20
N ALA A 1086 -15.18 -28.86 -6.31
CA ALA A 1086 -14.59 -28.06 -5.23
C ALA A 1086 -15.49 -28.02 -3.99
N LYS A 1087 -16.81 -27.83 -4.17
CA LYS A 1087 -17.78 -27.81 -3.07
C LYS A 1087 -17.78 -29.10 -2.27
N ARG A 1088 -17.75 -30.27 -2.94
CA ARG A 1088 -17.66 -31.58 -2.25
C ARG A 1088 -16.46 -31.66 -1.29
N ILE A 1089 -15.34 -31.03 -1.65
CA ILE A 1089 -14.12 -31.04 -0.85
C ILE A 1089 -14.23 -30.02 0.28
N LEU A 1090 -14.64 -28.78 -0.03
CA LEU A 1090 -14.77 -27.70 0.96
C LEU A 1090 -15.83 -28.00 2.03
N SER A 1091 -16.93 -28.66 1.67
CA SER A 1091 -17.99 -29.03 2.63
C SER A 1091 -17.47 -29.98 3.71
N LEU A 1092 -16.40 -30.75 3.47
CA LEU A 1092 -15.78 -31.59 4.52
C LEU A 1092 -15.26 -30.76 5.70
N ASP A 1093 -14.88 -29.51 5.44
CA ASP A 1093 -14.21 -28.66 6.41
C ASP A 1093 -15.07 -27.47 6.88
N ILE A 1094 -16.10 -27.11 6.12
CA ILE A 1094 -16.98 -25.94 6.34
C ILE A 1094 -18.41 -26.33 6.81
N GLU A 1095 -18.90 -27.54 6.56
CA GLU A 1095 -20.26 -27.94 6.97
C GLU A 1095 -20.29 -28.84 8.22
N ASN A 1096 -19.12 -29.27 8.72
CA ASN A 1096 -18.96 -30.14 9.89
C ASN A 1096 -18.56 -29.39 11.15
#